data_AF-A0A7C6LYA7-F1
#
_entry.id   AF-A0A7C6LYA7-F1
#
_cell.length_a   1.000
_cell.length_b   1.000
_cell.length_c   1.000
_cell.angle_alpha   90.00
_cell.angle_beta   90.00
_cell.angle_gamma   90.00
#
_symmetry.space_group_name_H-M   'P 1'
#
loop_
_entity.id
_entity.type
_entity.pdbx_description
1 polymer ?
#
loop_
_entity_poly.entity_id
_entity_poly.type
_entity_poly.pdbx_seq_one_letter_code
_entity_poly.pdbx_strand_id
1 'polypeptide(L)'
;MSITDLFGKKIIICDGAMGTMLQQYGLNAGEIPELLNFTHPEVIEAIHRDYCKAGSNIVSTNTFGCNRLKLRNTGYTVDQVIAQAVQIARSASEKIQDAESKTNLQESLSADKFVALDIGPIGKLMEPVGDMSFDEAYDIYKELILAGKTAGVDLVFFETFTDIYELKAAVLAAKENCDLPIFCSVTFQEDGRMLMGTDALTAINIIQDLGIDAFGVNCSLGPKQMIGIVRELLAYSRVPVLVQPNAGLPVINNGETIYQVNIAEYVDAMHEMLREGIAIAGGCCGTNPDYIAALTESIKSKDYPAISLFNTENKSRAKCLTAVSSSTKTVILDDRIRVIGERINPTGKKLLKEALKAKDLSYLENEAIKQVKAGAEILDINVGLPDINEYEMMLAAIRRVSSVVNVPLQIDSADPKVIEAAVRYYNGKPIINSVNGKKESMEKVFPIVKKYGTCVIALTLDEKGLPKNTDERLAIAKRIIRTAESYGIDRERIIVDCLTLTVSAQQDAGRDTLDAIRLVKKECGVKTTLGVSNVSFGLPERKLLNRTFLAMALEAGLDAPITDPLVFEYMDTIHAFEALSGKDKESNDYIRYYGGQAEQAQTTVPDKKKVSDDAAELTLEKIILEGFEGRAASATEKLLNEMKPLEIVEKIIIPALEVVGKEYEVGNIFLPQLIKSADTVKASFAVLKEAMKSTGGMVFYGKVILATVQGDIHDIGKNIVKVLLENYGYEVVDLGKDVPIETVVQTARDQNIKMVGLSALMTTTVVNMEKTIKALKNAELNCVTMVGGAVLTESYAKKIGADFYCKDAMEAVRVANRFFKGENKAH
;
A
#
# COMPACT_ATOMS: atom_id res chain seq x y z
N MET A 1 -20.66 -5.39 26.96
CA MET A 1 -21.17 -5.33 25.57
C MET A 1 -19.99 -4.89 24.72
N SER A 2 -19.72 -5.56 23.61
CA SER A 2 -18.69 -5.16 22.64
C SER A 2 -19.30 -4.24 21.59
N ILE A 3 -18.51 -3.32 21.01
CA ILE A 3 -18.97 -2.50 19.87
C ILE A 3 -19.43 -3.37 18.69
N THR A 4 -18.81 -4.53 18.50
CA THR A 4 -19.16 -5.50 17.45
C THR A 4 -20.57 -6.07 17.63
N ASP A 5 -21.13 -6.03 18.85
CA ASP A 5 -22.50 -6.47 19.11
C ASP A 5 -23.54 -5.54 18.46
N LEU A 6 -23.14 -4.34 18.03
CA LEU A 6 -24.00 -3.37 17.35
C LEU A 6 -24.05 -3.56 15.83
N PHE A 7 -23.12 -4.33 15.26
CA PHE A 7 -23.08 -4.58 13.82
C PHE A 7 -24.39 -5.21 13.33
N GLY A 8 -24.93 -4.70 12.23
CA GLY A 8 -26.21 -5.11 11.66
C GLY A 8 -27.46 -4.72 12.46
N LYS A 9 -27.32 -4.06 13.64
CA LYS A 9 -28.46 -3.62 14.46
C LYS A 9 -28.76 -2.13 14.30
N LYS A 10 -27.72 -1.30 14.17
CA LYS A 10 -27.84 0.15 13.95
C LYS A 10 -26.61 0.70 13.25
N ILE A 11 -26.73 1.92 12.72
CA ILE A 11 -25.57 2.70 12.27
C ILE A 11 -24.80 3.16 13.50
N ILE A 12 -23.48 2.98 13.48
CA ILE A 12 -22.58 3.41 14.54
C ILE A 12 -22.06 4.81 14.19
N ILE A 13 -22.14 5.73 15.15
CA ILE A 13 -21.67 7.10 14.97
C ILE A 13 -20.32 7.31 15.68
N CYS A 14 -19.28 7.62 14.94
CA CYS A 14 -18.02 8.13 15.49
C CYS A 14 -18.10 9.65 15.72
N ASP A 15 -17.20 10.17 16.53
CA ASP A 15 -17.04 11.59 16.76
C ASP A 15 -16.48 12.35 15.53
N GLY A 16 -16.29 13.66 15.71
CA GLY A 16 -15.67 14.56 14.73
C GLY A 16 -14.21 14.88 15.07
N ALA A 17 -13.70 16.01 14.57
CA ALA A 17 -12.29 16.38 14.75
C ALA A 17 -11.92 16.82 16.18
N MET A 18 -11.01 16.09 16.82
CA MET A 18 -10.31 16.58 18.02
C MET A 18 -9.40 17.79 17.70
N GLY A 19 -8.51 17.67 16.70
CA GLY A 19 -7.53 18.70 16.40
C GLY A 19 -8.13 20.06 16.04
N THR A 20 -9.20 20.09 15.23
CA THR A 20 -9.91 21.34 14.88
C THR A 20 -10.59 21.97 16.11
N MET A 21 -11.15 21.16 17.01
CA MET A 21 -11.73 21.67 18.25
C MET A 21 -10.64 22.28 19.14
N LEU A 22 -9.49 21.62 19.31
CA LEU A 22 -8.38 22.17 20.11
C LEU A 22 -7.86 23.51 19.58
N GLN A 23 -7.83 23.71 18.26
CA GLN A 23 -7.48 25.00 17.66
C GLN A 23 -8.45 26.11 18.09
N GLN A 24 -9.75 25.82 18.17
CA GLN A 24 -10.76 26.80 18.63
C GLN A 24 -10.59 27.16 20.10
N TYR A 25 -10.03 26.25 20.91
CA TYR A 25 -9.67 26.49 22.30
C TYR A 25 -8.28 27.14 22.47
N GLY A 26 -7.62 27.55 21.37
CA GLY A 26 -6.38 28.31 21.41
C GLY A 26 -5.10 27.47 21.39
N LEU A 27 -5.16 26.20 20.96
CA LEU A 27 -3.97 25.40 20.70
C LEU A 27 -3.06 26.12 19.69
N ASN A 28 -1.83 26.43 20.10
CA ASN A 28 -0.89 27.15 19.27
C ASN A 28 -0.23 26.24 18.23
N ALA A 29 0.25 26.86 17.17
CA ALA A 29 1.09 26.22 16.16
C ALA A 29 2.31 25.56 16.79
N GLY A 30 2.41 24.24 16.68
CA GLY A 30 3.55 23.46 17.15
C GLY A 30 3.41 22.81 18.52
N GLU A 31 2.30 23.05 19.21
CA GLU A 31 2.00 22.30 20.43
C GLU A 31 1.59 20.87 20.08
N ILE A 32 2.06 19.91 20.89
CA ILE A 32 1.71 18.49 20.77
C ILE A 32 0.31 18.31 21.37
N PRO A 33 -0.74 18.02 20.56
CA PRO A 33 -2.12 17.96 21.05
C PRO A 33 -2.31 16.99 22.22
N GLU A 34 -1.57 15.89 22.22
CA GLU A 34 -1.67 14.84 23.23
C GLU A 34 -1.18 15.28 24.61
N LEU A 35 -0.39 16.37 24.72
CA LEU A 35 0.04 16.93 26.01
C LEU A 35 -1.07 17.73 26.70
N LEU A 36 -2.11 18.15 25.96
CA LEU A 36 -3.25 18.86 26.55
C LEU A 36 -4.06 17.95 27.48
N ASN A 37 -3.89 16.63 27.39
CA ASN A 37 -4.41 15.68 28.37
C ASN A 37 -3.92 15.98 29.81
N PHE A 38 -2.78 16.66 29.97
CA PHE A 38 -2.24 17.08 31.26
C PHE A 38 -2.41 18.56 31.54
N THR A 39 -2.18 19.42 30.54
CA THR A 39 -2.18 20.86 30.76
C THR A 39 -3.59 21.46 30.76
N HIS A 40 -4.52 20.87 30.01
CA HIS A 40 -5.90 21.34 29.83
C HIS A 40 -6.92 20.18 29.79
N PRO A 41 -6.91 19.24 30.76
CA PRO A 41 -7.76 18.05 30.75
C PRO A 41 -9.26 18.38 30.70
N GLU A 42 -9.67 19.52 31.27
CA GLU A 42 -11.05 20.00 31.27
C GLU A 42 -11.55 20.37 29.87
N VAL A 43 -10.67 20.86 28.99
CA VAL A 43 -11.00 21.16 27.59
C VAL A 43 -11.22 19.85 26.83
N ILE A 44 -10.34 18.87 27.03
CA ILE A 44 -10.47 17.55 26.40
C ILE A 44 -11.76 16.86 26.85
N GLU A 45 -12.05 16.87 28.15
CA GLU A 45 -13.30 16.31 28.69
C GLU A 45 -14.53 17.02 28.10
N ALA A 46 -14.47 18.34 27.95
CA ALA A 46 -15.57 19.12 27.37
C ALA A 46 -15.85 18.72 25.92
N ILE A 47 -14.81 18.59 25.10
CA ILE A 47 -14.94 18.18 23.69
C ILE A 47 -15.55 16.78 23.60
N HIS A 48 -15.03 15.80 24.33
CA HIS A 48 -15.60 14.44 24.34
C HIS A 48 -17.07 14.44 24.78
N ARG A 49 -17.39 15.17 25.84
CA ARG A 49 -18.76 15.27 26.35
C ARG A 49 -19.70 15.86 25.30
N ASP A 50 -19.25 16.87 24.56
CA ASP A 50 -20.09 17.53 23.55
C ASP A 50 -20.31 16.62 22.33
N TYR A 51 -19.31 15.83 21.91
CA TYR A 51 -19.52 14.77 20.92
C TYR A 51 -20.42 13.62 21.42
N CYS A 52 -20.31 13.22 22.69
CA CYS A 52 -21.22 12.24 23.28
C CYS A 52 -22.67 12.74 23.27
N LYS A 53 -22.90 14.02 23.61
CA LYS A 53 -24.23 14.68 23.53
C LYS A 53 -24.75 14.80 22.10
N ALA A 54 -23.85 15.05 21.15
CA ALA A 54 -24.19 15.10 19.72
C ALA A 54 -24.64 13.74 19.16
N GLY A 55 -24.41 12.65 19.89
CA GLY A 55 -24.93 11.33 19.53
C GLY A 55 -23.86 10.28 19.22
N SER A 56 -22.58 10.62 19.33
CA SER A 56 -21.47 9.69 19.06
C SER A 56 -21.56 8.46 19.95
N ASN A 57 -21.46 7.28 19.34
CA ASN A 57 -21.28 6.00 20.03
C ASN A 57 -19.81 5.77 20.36
N ILE A 58 -18.90 6.20 19.50
CA ILE A 58 -17.46 6.08 19.69
C ILE A 58 -16.89 7.47 19.88
N VAL A 59 -16.09 7.66 20.92
CA VAL A 59 -15.20 8.81 21.07
C VAL A 59 -13.75 8.35 20.99
N SER A 60 -12.97 9.04 20.18
CA SER A 60 -11.57 8.74 19.89
C SER A 60 -10.69 9.46 20.90
N THR A 61 -9.81 8.75 21.62
CA THR A 61 -8.93 9.39 22.61
C THR A 61 -8.05 10.46 21.97
N ASN A 62 -7.66 11.50 22.71
CA ASN A 62 -6.68 12.48 22.22
C ASN A 62 -5.25 11.89 22.21
N THR A 63 -5.02 10.92 21.33
CA THR A 63 -3.79 10.10 21.25
C THR A 63 -3.31 9.84 19.82
N PHE A 64 -3.92 10.43 18.79
CA PHE A 64 -3.56 10.24 17.38
C PHE A 64 -2.05 10.09 17.11
N GLY A 65 -1.22 11.05 17.53
CA GLY A 65 0.23 11.02 17.33
C GLY A 65 1.03 10.51 18.53
N CYS A 66 0.38 9.94 19.55
CA CYS A 66 1.03 9.49 20.78
C CYS A 66 1.96 8.30 20.50
N ASN A 67 3.23 8.56 20.20
CA ASN A 67 4.26 7.52 20.05
C ASN A 67 5.60 7.97 20.62
N ARG A 68 6.48 7.00 20.92
CA ARG A 68 7.79 7.27 21.57
C ARG A 68 8.67 8.26 20.81
N LEU A 69 8.53 8.38 19.49
CA LEU A 69 9.30 9.32 18.68
C LEU A 69 8.78 10.74 18.85
N LYS A 70 7.45 10.93 18.85
CA LYS A 70 6.79 12.24 19.05
C LYS A 70 6.92 12.73 20.49
N LEU A 71 6.82 11.84 21.47
CA LEU A 71 6.92 12.18 22.90
C LEU A 71 8.35 12.37 23.40
N ARG A 72 9.35 12.20 22.53
CA ARG A 72 10.74 12.39 22.90
C ARG A 72 10.95 13.81 23.44
N ASN A 73 11.56 13.90 24.63
CA ASN A 73 11.86 15.16 25.34
C ASN A 73 10.64 15.92 25.90
N THR A 74 9.44 15.31 25.93
CA THR A 74 8.26 15.94 26.56
C THR A 74 8.19 15.73 28.08
N GLY A 75 8.95 14.77 28.61
CA GLY A 75 8.89 14.35 30.01
C GLY A 75 7.79 13.33 30.33
N TYR A 76 6.94 12.99 29.36
CA TYR A 76 5.88 12.00 29.50
C TYR A 76 6.19 10.73 28.70
N THR A 77 5.78 9.59 29.23
CA THR A 77 5.82 8.28 28.55
C THR A 77 4.51 8.03 27.79
N VAL A 78 4.56 7.10 26.84
CA VAL A 78 3.38 6.63 26.08
C VAL A 78 2.28 6.17 27.03
N ASP A 79 2.61 5.32 28.02
CA ASP A 79 1.67 4.79 29.01
C ASP A 79 0.96 5.90 29.78
N GLN A 80 1.69 6.93 30.22
CA GLN A 80 1.11 8.05 30.95
C GLN A 80 0.13 8.84 30.10
N VAL A 81 0.52 9.20 28.87
CA VAL A 81 -0.33 9.99 27.96
C VAL A 81 -1.61 9.22 27.62
N ILE A 82 -1.48 7.93 27.28
CA ILE A 82 -2.63 7.10 26.95
C ILE A 82 -3.55 6.90 28.16
N ALA A 83 -2.99 6.55 29.33
CA ALA A 83 -3.80 6.36 30.54
C ALA A 83 -4.62 7.61 30.89
N GLN A 84 -4.00 8.79 30.82
CA GLN A 84 -4.66 10.06 31.07
C GLN A 84 -5.75 10.37 30.03
N ALA A 85 -5.46 10.18 28.74
CA ALA A 85 -6.43 10.41 27.67
C ALA A 85 -7.65 9.50 27.78
N VAL A 86 -7.44 8.22 28.08
CA VAL A 86 -8.51 7.23 28.28
C VAL A 86 -9.36 7.59 29.49
N GLN A 87 -8.74 7.98 30.61
CA GLN A 87 -9.47 8.42 31.80
C GLN A 87 -10.39 9.61 31.51
N ILE A 88 -9.90 10.60 30.76
CA ILE A 88 -10.69 11.78 30.40
C ILE A 88 -11.88 11.41 29.50
N ALA A 89 -11.64 10.64 28.43
CA ALA A 89 -12.68 10.21 27.50
C ALA A 89 -13.74 9.33 28.19
N ARG A 90 -13.32 8.45 29.10
CA ARG A 90 -14.20 7.60 29.90
C ARG A 90 -15.06 8.43 30.86
N SER A 91 -14.46 9.34 31.61
CA SER A 91 -15.15 10.28 32.50
C SER A 91 -16.24 11.08 31.76
N ALA A 92 -15.93 11.59 30.56
CA ALA A 92 -16.89 12.32 29.73
C ALA A 92 -18.06 11.42 29.28
N SER A 93 -17.76 10.19 28.85
CA SER A 93 -18.75 9.22 28.37
C SER A 93 -19.70 8.76 29.47
N GLU A 94 -19.17 8.39 30.64
CA GLU A 94 -19.95 7.94 31.81
C GLU A 94 -20.90 9.03 32.31
N LYS A 95 -20.43 10.29 32.39
CA LYS A 95 -21.28 11.43 32.79
C LYS A 95 -22.49 11.62 31.88
N ILE A 96 -22.35 11.36 30.58
CA ILE A 96 -23.47 11.43 29.63
C ILE A 96 -24.38 10.22 29.76
N GLN A 97 -23.82 9.02 29.89
CA GLN A 97 -24.62 7.80 30.07
C GLN A 97 -25.46 7.84 31.36
N ASP A 98 -24.91 8.37 32.45
CA ASP A 98 -25.61 8.61 33.71
C ASP A 98 -26.72 9.66 33.60
N ALA A 99 -26.55 10.65 32.71
CA ALA A 99 -27.56 11.67 32.46
C ALA A 99 -28.71 11.13 31.59
N GLU A 100 -28.40 10.32 30.57
CA GLU A 100 -29.37 9.68 29.67
C GLU A 100 -30.17 8.56 30.37
N SER A 101 -29.54 7.79 31.26
CA SER A 101 -30.23 6.73 32.02
C SER A 101 -31.30 7.29 32.97
N LYS A 102 -31.14 8.51 33.48
CA LYS A 102 -32.12 9.18 34.35
C LYS A 102 -33.34 9.73 33.62
N THR A 103 -33.30 9.85 32.29
CA THR A 103 -34.38 10.41 31.48
C THR A 103 -35.26 9.36 30.79
N ASN A 104 -35.04 8.05 31.04
CA ASN A 104 -35.78 6.93 30.43
C ASN A 104 -35.75 6.90 28.88
N LEU A 105 -34.75 7.53 28.24
CA LEU A 105 -34.56 7.52 26.78
C LEU A 105 -33.87 6.23 26.28
N GLN A 106 -34.38 5.06 26.68
CA GLN A 106 -33.82 3.73 26.36
C GLN A 106 -33.80 3.38 24.86
N GLU A 107 -34.49 4.15 24.01
CA GLU A 107 -34.55 3.93 22.56
C GLU A 107 -33.59 4.83 21.74
N SER A 108 -32.65 5.53 22.38
CA SER A 108 -31.71 6.38 21.64
C SER A 108 -30.61 5.58 20.95
N LEU A 109 -30.36 5.85 19.65
CA LEU A 109 -29.18 5.41 18.91
C LEU A 109 -27.86 5.68 19.67
N SER A 110 -27.84 6.69 20.56
CA SER A 110 -26.67 7.20 21.28
C SER A 110 -26.35 6.54 22.63
N ALA A 111 -27.18 5.63 23.15
CA ALA A 111 -27.08 5.19 24.56
C ALA A 111 -25.80 4.40 24.90
N ASP A 112 -25.21 3.71 23.91
CA ASP A 112 -23.95 2.99 24.08
C ASP A 112 -22.78 3.91 23.77
N LYS A 113 -21.86 4.06 24.73
CA LYS A 113 -20.63 4.87 24.62
C LYS A 113 -19.39 3.98 24.72
N PHE A 114 -18.51 4.11 23.73
CA PHE A 114 -17.26 3.38 23.63
C PHE A 114 -16.10 4.37 23.48
N VAL A 115 -14.98 4.07 24.12
CA VAL A 115 -13.73 4.83 24.05
C VAL A 115 -12.77 4.06 23.15
N ALA A 116 -12.43 4.64 22.00
CA ALA A 116 -11.46 4.09 21.08
C ALA A 116 -10.06 4.60 21.40
N LEU A 117 -9.07 3.70 21.42
CA LEU A 117 -7.67 4.08 21.36
C LEU A 117 -7.36 4.58 19.95
N ASP A 118 -7.28 5.89 19.81
CA ASP A 118 -6.97 6.56 18.55
C ASP A 118 -5.47 6.53 18.26
N ILE A 119 -5.08 5.94 17.13
CA ILE A 119 -3.70 5.77 16.68
C ILE A 119 -3.57 6.15 15.21
N GLY A 120 -2.79 7.19 14.94
CA GLY A 120 -2.37 7.58 13.61
C GLY A 120 -1.05 6.94 13.15
N PRO A 121 -0.57 7.30 11.94
CA PRO A 121 0.74 6.90 11.45
C PRO A 121 1.87 7.40 12.36
N ILE A 122 2.99 6.68 12.39
CA ILE A 122 4.18 7.07 13.17
C ILE A 122 4.79 8.37 12.65
N GLY A 123 4.56 8.68 11.37
CA GLY A 123 5.09 9.88 10.71
C GLY A 123 6.49 9.69 10.14
N LYS A 124 6.89 8.43 9.88
CA LYS A 124 8.12 8.06 9.18
C LYS A 124 7.80 7.16 7.99
N LEU A 125 8.64 7.22 6.97
CA LEU A 125 8.52 6.36 5.80
C LEU A 125 9.08 4.95 6.12
N MET A 126 8.34 3.91 5.72
CA MET A 126 8.76 2.52 5.86
C MET A 126 9.88 2.16 4.88
N GLU A 127 10.78 1.26 5.27
CA GLU A 127 11.73 0.64 4.35
C GLU A 127 11.01 -0.07 3.18
N PRO A 128 11.58 -0.07 1.96
CA PRO A 128 12.90 0.49 1.60
C PRO A 128 12.87 1.98 1.24
N VAL A 129 11.70 2.64 1.27
CA VAL A 129 11.57 4.05 0.87
C VAL A 129 12.10 5.00 1.94
N GLY A 130 11.87 4.68 3.21
CA GLY A 130 12.42 5.39 4.35
C GLY A 130 13.34 4.53 5.21
N ASP A 131 13.49 4.94 6.47
CA ASP A 131 14.41 4.36 7.44
C ASP A 131 13.72 3.51 8.53
N MET A 132 12.39 3.42 8.52
CA MET A 132 11.64 2.64 9.50
C MET A 132 11.51 1.19 9.06
N SER A 133 12.08 0.26 9.82
CA SER A 133 11.87 -1.17 9.59
C SER A 133 10.47 -1.62 10.02
N PHE A 134 10.00 -2.74 9.47
CA PHE A 134 8.72 -3.34 9.85
C PHE A 134 8.66 -3.67 11.35
N ASP A 135 9.76 -4.18 11.91
CA ASP A 135 9.81 -4.59 13.31
C ASP A 135 9.85 -3.39 14.25
N GLU A 136 10.54 -2.30 13.88
CA GLU A 136 10.48 -1.05 14.66
C GLU A 136 9.08 -0.45 14.67
N ALA A 137 8.41 -0.42 13.53
CA ALA A 137 7.02 0.04 13.46
C ALA A 137 6.10 -0.84 14.32
N TYR A 138 6.22 -2.17 14.18
CA TYR A 138 5.49 -3.14 15.02
C TYR A 138 5.72 -2.90 16.51
N ASP A 139 6.97 -2.70 16.95
CA ASP A 139 7.31 -2.50 18.35
C ASP A 139 6.80 -1.17 18.90
N ILE A 140 6.74 -0.12 18.08
CA ILE A 140 6.10 1.15 18.46
C ILE A 140 4.61 0.93 18.63
N TYR A 141 3.92 0.32 17.66
CA TYR A 141 2.48 0.07 17.78
C TYR A 141 2.15 -0.86 18.96
N LYS A 142 2.94 -1.92 19.18
CA LYS A 142 2.78 -2.83 20.31
C LYS A 142 2.78 -2.08 21.66
N GLU A 143 3.67 -1.10 21.83
CA GLU A 143 3.69 -0.24 23.02
C GLU A 143 2.36 0.49 23.19
N LEU A 144 1.83 1.11 22.12
CA LEU A 144 0.55 1.83 22.16
C LEU A 144 -0.61 0.90 22.52
N ILE A 145 -0.65 -0.29 21.90
CA ILE A 145 -1.70 -1.29 22.12
C ILE A 145 -1.70 -1.77 23.57
N LEU A 146 -0.53 -2.09 24.12
CA LEU A 146 -0.41 -2.56 25.50
C LEU A 146 -0.80 -1.45 26.50
N ALA A 147 -0.43 -0.21 26.22
CA ALA A 147 -0.81 0.96 27.02
C ALA A 147 -2.34 1.15 27.03
N GLY A 148 -2.98 1.16 25.86
CA GLY A 148 -4.43 1.35 25.76
C GLY A 148 -5.22 0.18 26.34
N LYS A 149 -4.76 -1.06 26.14
CA LYS A 149 -5.35 -2.25 26.77
C LYS A 149 -5.32 -2.15 28.29
N THR A 150 -4.17 -1.76 28.85
CA THR A 150 -4.00 -1.56 30.30
C THR A 150 -4.91 -0.44 30.82
N ALA A 151 -5.05 0.65 30.05
CA ALA A 151 -5.90 1.78 30.38
C ALA A 151 -7.42 1.49 30.26
N GLY A 152 -7.80 0.38 29.62
CA GLY A 152 -9.19 -0.08 29.54
C GLY A 152 -10.00 0.58 28.42
N VAL A 153 -9.41 0.77 27.24
CA VAL A 153 -10.15 1.15 26.01
C VAL A 153 -11.05 0.01 25.51
N ASP A 154 -12.11 0.37 24.77
CA ASP A 154 -13.08 -0.62 24.29
C ASP A 154 -12.76 -1.15 22.88
N LEU A 155 -12.01 -0.38 22.10
CA LEU A 155 -11.52 -0.78 20.78
C LEU A 155 -10.20 -0.07 20.45
N VAL A 156 -9.48 -0.62 19.49
CA VAL A 156 -8.33 0.01 18.85
C VAL A 156 -8.80 0.63 17.54
N PHE A 157 -8.48 1.91 17.32
CA PHE A 157 -8.78 2.58 16.07
C PHE A 157 -7.51 3.11 15.42
N PHE A 158 -7.09 2.46 14.34
CA PHE A 158 -6.03 2.93 13.47
C PHE A 158 -6.61 3.85 12.42
N GLU A 159 -6.27 5.14 12.41
CA GLU A 159 -6.82 6.09 11.44
C GLU A 159 -5.79 6.87 10.63
N THR A 160 -6.20 7.34 9.45
CA THR A 160 -5.40 8.17 8.55
C THR A 160 -4.11 7.50 8.05
N PHE A 161 -4.10 6.17 7.89
CA PHE A 161 -2.93 5.48 7.34
C PHE A 161 -2.70 5.83 5.87
N THR A 162 -1.44 6.11 5.52
CA THR A 162 -1.00 6.50 4.16
C THR A 162 -0.14 5.41 3.49
N ASP A 163 0.33 4.44 4.27
CA ASP A 163 1.07 3.26 3.81
C ASP A 163 0.40 1.98 4.35
N ILE A 164 0.07 1.06 3.44
CA ILE A 164 -0.57 -0.22 3.78
C ILE A 164 0.37 -1.16 4.55
N TYR A 165 1.69 -0.99 4.39
CA TYR A 165 2.68 -1.82 5.08
C TYR A 165 2.82 -1.45 6.56
N GLU A 166 2.80 -0.14 6.84
CA GLU A 166 2.74 0.39 8.20
C GLU A 166 1.44 -0.06 8.89
N LEU A 167 0.29 0.03 8.20
CA LEU A 167 -0.98 -0.45 8.72
C LEU A 167 -0.96 -1.96 9.00
N LYS A 168 -0.34 -2.76 8.14
CA LYS A 168 -0.14 -4.19 8.39
C LYS A 168 0.68 -4.43 9.66
N ALA A 169 1.77 -3.69 9.89
CA ALA A 169 2.56 -3.79 11.12
C ALA A 169 1.71 -3.45 12.36
N ALA A 170 0.91 -2.39 12.28
CA ALA A 170 0.00 -1.94 13.34
C ALA A 170 -1.07 -2.99 13.67
N VAL A 171 -1.73 -3.55 12.64
CA VAL A 171 -2.75 -4.59 12.80
C VAL A 171 -2.14 -5.86 13.42
N LEU A 172 -0.97 -6.29 12.97
CA LEU A 172 -0.30 -7.45 13.59
C LEU A 172 0.07 -7.16 15.05
N ALA A 173 0.54 -5.96 15.37
CA ALA A 173 0.83 -5.57 16.75
C ALA A 173 -0.43 -5.62 17.62
N ALA A 174 -1.59 -5.18 17.10
CA ALA A 174 -2.86 -5.29 17.80
C ALA A 174 -3.30 -6.74 17.99
N LYS A 175 -3.39 -7.53 16.91
CA LYS A 175 -3.86 -8.92 16.93
C LYS A 175 -2.99 -9.86 17.78
N GLU A 176 -1.69 -9.58 17.89
CA GLU A 176 -0.75 -10.41 18.65
C GLU A 176 -0.68 -10.04 20.14
N ASN A 177 -1.23 -8.88 20.56
CA ASN A 177 -1.07 -8.36 21.94
C ASN A 177 -2.39 -8.00 22.64
N CYS A 178 -3.52 -7.96 21.93
CA CYS A 178 -4.85 -7.75 22.51
C CYS A 178 -5.97 -8.46 21.74
N ASP A 179 -7.13 -8.62 22.39
CA ASP A 179 -8.33 -9.23 21.82
C ASP A 179 -9.44 -8.19 21.60
N LEU A 180 -9.09 -6.91 21.65
CA LEU A 180 -10.04 -5.81 21.43
C LEU A 180 -10.45 -5.75 19.95
N PRO A 181 -11.66 -5.27 19.65
CA PRO A 181 -12.06 -4.95 18.28
C PRO A 181 -11.08 -3.95 17.64
N ILE A 182 -10.75 -4.16 16.36
CA ILE A 182 -9.80 -3.32 15.61
C ILE A 182 -10.52 -2.68 14.43
N PHE A 183 -10.60 -1.36 14.46
CA PHE A 183 -11.07 -0.56 13.34
C PHE A 183 -9.86 0.04 12.62
N CYS A 184 -9.95 0.12 11.29
CA CYS A 184 -8.90 0.68 10.46
C CYS A 184 -9.47 1.66 9.45
N SER A 185 -8.86 2.82 9.30
CA SER A 185 -9.07 3.69 8.15
C SER A 185 -7.76 4.07 7.49
N VAL A 186 -7.85 4.16 6.17
CA VAL A 186 -6.79 4.70 5.31
C VAL A 186 -7.25 6.03 4.73
N THR A 187 -6.30 6.81 4.23
CA THR A 187 -6.61 8.05 3.53
C THR A 187 -6.16 7.97 2.07
N PHE A 188 -7.00 8.49 1.19
CA PHE A 188 -6.81 8.47 -0.26
C PHE A 188 -6.66 9.90 -0.79
N GLN A 189 -5.83 10.04 -1.82
CA GLN A 189 -5.73 11.26 -2.62
C GLN A 189 -6.90 11.33 -3.63
N GLU A 190 -7.00 12.44 -4.37
CA GLU A 190 -8.07 12.64 -5.37
C GLU A 190 -8.05 11.60 -6.50
N ASP A 191 -6.91 10.96 -6.75
CA ASP A 191 -6.76 9.87 -7.72
C ASP A 191 -7.28 8.51 -7.22
N GLY A 192 -7.79 8.44 -5.99
CA GLY A 192 -8.29 7.22 -5.36
C GLY A 192 -7.20 6.31 -4.81
N ARG A 193 -5.97 6.80 -4.62
CA ARG A 193 -4.82 6.02 -4.12
C ARG A 193 -4.24 6.58 -2.83
N MET A 194 -3.71 5.68 -2.01
CA MET A 194 -2.88 6.03 -0.85
C MET A 194 -1.55 6.64 -1.32
N LEU A 195 -0.78 7.25 -0.41
CA LEU A 195 0.51 7.89 -0.75
C LEU A 195 1.48 6.95 -1.47
N MET A 196 1.49 5.67 -1.09
CA MET A 196 2.35 4.64 -1.70
C MET A 196 1.76 3.97 -2.95
N GLY A 197 0.62 4.42 -3.45
CA GLY A 197 0.00 3.94 -4.70
C GLY A 197 -1.07 2.85 -4.53
N THR A 198 -1.31 2.37 -3.31
CA THR A 198 -2.34 1.38 -2.99
C THR A 198 -3.74 1.93 -3.29
N ASP A 199 -4.50 1.25 -4.15
CA ASP A 199 -5.91 1.58 -4.44
C ASP A 199 -6.88 0.95 -3.42
N ALA A 200 -8.15 1.35 -3.50
CA ALA A 200 -9.19 0.92 -2.56
C ALA A 200 -9.39 -0.61 -2.55
N LEU A 201 -9.52 -1.26 -3.71
CA LEU A 201 -9.58 -2.72 -3.83
C LEU A 201 -8.36 -3.39 -3.17
N THR A 202 -7.16 -2.89 -3.41
CA THR A 202 -5.93 -3.48 -2.87
C THR A 202 -5.86 -3.32 -1.36
N ALA A 203 -6.20 -2.14 -0.83
CA ALA A 203 -6.20 -1.90 0.61
C ALA A 203 -7.17 -2.84 1.35
N ILE A 204 -8.44 -2.94 0.89
CA ILE A 204 -9.43 -3.82 1.53
C ILE A 204 -9.09 -5.30 1.37
N ASN A 205 -8.53 -5.74 0.23
CA ASN A 205 -8.15 -7.15 0.03
C ASN A 205 -6.99 -7.57 0.95
N ILE A 206 -6.07 -6.67 1.27
CA ILE A 206 -4.95 -6.94 2.18
C ILE A 206 -5.44 -6.93 3.64
N ILE A 207 -6.08 -5.85 4.08
CA ILE A 207 -6.26 -5.58 5.51
C ILE A 207 -7.40 -6.38 6.12
N GLN A 208 -8.54 -6.55 5.44
CA GLN A 208 -9.70 -7.26 6.00
C GLN A 208 -9.34 -8.71 6.40
N ASP A 209 -8.41 -9.33 5.67
CA ASP A 209 -8.03 -10.72 5.87
C ASP A 209 -7.04 -10.96 7.00
N LEU A 210 -6.48 -9.88 7.57
CA LEU A 210 -5.73 -9.90 8.83
C LEU A 210 -6.63 -10.02 10.06
N GLY A 211 -7.96 -10.03 9.87
CA GLY A 211 -8.93 -10.27 10.94
C GLY A 211 -9.25 -9.02 11.77
N ILE A 212 -9.32 -7.87 11.11
CA ILE A 212 -9.89 -6.63 11.65
C ILE A 212 -11.42 -6.68 11.67
N ASP A 213 -12.06 -5.76 12.40
CA ASP A 213 -13.50 -5.73 12.62
C ASP A 213 -14.24 -4.67 11.81
N ALA A 214 -13.56 -3.61 11.37
CA ALA A 214 -14.11 -2.62 10.43
C ALA A 214 -12.99 -1.95 9.62
N PHE A 215 -13.28 -1.61 8.36
CA PHE A 215 -12.34 -0.95 7.46
C PHE A 215 -12.99 0.23 6.75
N GLY A 216 -12.25 1.30 6.50
CA GLY A 216 -12.76 2.33 5.59
C GLY A 216 -11.85 3.52 5.42
N VAL A 217 -12.45 4.71 5.34
CA VAL A 217 -11.74 5.92 4.90
C VAL A 217 -12.02 7.11 5.78
N ASN A 218 -10.96 7.89 6.00
CA ASN A 218 -11.06 9.16 6.69
C ASN A 218 -10.09 10.20 6.09
N CYS A 219 -10.34 11.47 6.40
CA CYS A 219 -9.48 12.60 6.05
C CYS A 219 -9.23 12.80 4.54
N SER A 220 -8.35 13.74 4.18
CA SER A 220 -7.94 14.19 2.83
C SER A 220 -9.04 14.75 1.94
N LEU A 221 -10.20 14.10 1.85
CA LEU A 221 -11.27 14.40 0.92
C LEU A 221 -12.54 14.86 1.65
N GLY A 222 -13.33 15.68 0.96
CA GLY A 222 -14.70 15.99 1.37
C GLY A 222 -15.65 14.81 1.10
N PRO A 223 -16.89 14.87 1.63
CA PRO A 223 -17.81 13.75 1.57
C PRO A 223 -18.25 13.40 0.13
N LYS A 224 -18.36 14.38 -0.77
CA LYS A 224 -18.70 14.14 -2.18
C LYS A 224 -17.61 13.40 -2.94
N GLN A 225 -16.34 13.78 -2.71
CA GLN A 225 -15.19 13.15 -3.35
C GLN A 225 -15.02 11.69 -2.88
N MET A 226 -15.39 11.38 -1.64
CA MET A 226 -15.27 10.01 -1.08
C MET A 226 -16.27 8.99 -1.65
N ILE A 227 -17.39 9.41 -2.24
CA ILE A 227 -18.45 8.49 -2.70
C ILE A 227 -17.91 7.42 -3.65
N GLY A 228 -17.06 7.80 -4.61
CA GLY A 228 -16.48 6.84 -5.57
C GLY A 228 -15.63 5.76 -4.90
N ILE A 229 -14.79 6.18 -3.95
CA ILE A 229 -13.93 5.28 -3.17
C ILE A 229 -14.79 4.35 -2.29
N VAL A 230 -15.82 4.90 -1.64
CA VAL A 230 -16.73 4.14 -0.79
C VAL A 230 -17.48 3.07 -1.60
N ARG A 231 -17.98 3.39 -2.80
CA ARG A 231 -18.59 2.41 -3.71
C ARG A 231 -17.65 1.25 -4.02
N GLU A 232 -16.38 1.55 -4.26
CA GLU A 232 -15.37 0.53 -4.55
C GLU A 232 -15.11 -0.35 -3.32
N LEU A 233 -14.92 0.23 -2.14
CA LEU A 233 -14.75 -0.53 -0.89
C LEU A 233 -15.95 -1.43 -0.61
N LEU A 234 -17.17 -0.92 -0.77
CA LEU A 234 -18.41 -1.67 -0.57
C LEU A 234 -18.58 -2.85 -1.52
N ALA A 235 -17.98 -2.81 -2.70
CA ALA A 235 -18.04 -3.93 -3.64
C ALA A 235 -17.24 -5.15 -3.14
N TYR A 236 -16.26 -4.96 -2.25
CA TYR A 236 -15.29 -6.00 -1.84
C TYR A 236 -15.18 -6.22 -0.33
N SER A 237 -15.76 -5.34 0.49
CA SER A 237 -15.63 -5.42 1.94
C SER A 237 -16.51 -6.52 2.55
N ARG A 238 -15.89 -7.44 3.30
CA ARG A 238 -16.57 -8.40 4.18
C ARG A 238 -16.61 -7.93 5.63
N VAL A 239 -16.19 -6.71 5.90
CA VAL A 239 -16.31 -6.06 7.20
C VAL A 239 -17.15 -4.78 7.06
N PRO A 240 -17.76 -4.29 8.15
CA PRO A 240 -18.41 -2.98 8.19
C PRO A 240 -17.51 -1.89 7.59
N VAL A 241 -18.07 -1.10 6.67
CA VAL A 241 -17.37 0.04 6.08
C VAL A 241 -17.58 1.30 6.91
N LEU A 242 -16.49 1.96 7.27
CA LEU A 242 -16.47 3.19 8.08
C LEU A 242 -16.07 4.41 7.25
N VAL A 243 -16.72 5.56 7.47
CA VAL A 243 -16.46 6.79 6.70
C VAL A 243 -16.47 8.03 7.59
N GLN A 244 -15.35 8.77 7.60
CA GLN A 244 -15.15 10.02 8.35
C GLN A 244 -14.52 11.10 7.44
N PRO A 245 -15.31 11.74 6.57
CA PRO A 245 -14.82 12.76 5.65
C PRO A 245 -14.46 14.05 6.38
N ASN A 246 -13.64 14.88 5.74
CA ASN A 246 -13.46 16.27 6.17
C ASN A 246 -14.71 17.09 5.85
N ALA A 247 -14.91 18.23 6.51
CA ALA A 247 -15.91 19.23 6.12
C ALA A 247 -15.51 20.00 4.84
N GLY A 248 -14.96 19.30 3.85
CA GLY A 248 -14.37 19.86 2.64
C GLY A 248 -12.85 19.97 2.70
N LEU A 249 -12.26 20.48 1.61
CA LEU A 249 -10.83 20.78 1.59
C LEU A 249 -10.56 22.05 2.43
N PRO A 250 -9.46 22.08 3.20
CA PRO A 250 -9.11 23.24 4.00
C PRO A 250 -8.74 24.42 3.10
N VAL A 251 -9.31 25.59 3.38
CA VAL A 251 -8.97 26.85 2.72
C VAL A 251 -8.60 27.86 3.77
N ILE A 252 -7.41 28.45 3.64
CA ILE A 252 -6.95 29.45 4.59
C ILE A 252 -7.56 30.81 4.23
N ASN A 253 -8.37 31.35 5.12
CA ASN A 253 -8.93 32.70 5.02
C ASN A 253 -8.46 33.52 6.22
N ASN A 254 -7.88 34.71 5.97
CA ASN A 254 -7.33 35.58 7.02
C ASN A 254 -6.35 34.96 8.03
N GLY A 255 -5.70 33.84 7.68
CA GLY A 255 -4.76 33.14 8.57
C GLY A 255 -5.40 32.02 9.39
N GLU A 256 -6.72 31.85 9.29
CA GLU A 256 -7.47 30.74 9.86
C GLU A 256 -7.80 29.71 8.79
N THR A 257 -7.79 28.43 9.15
CA THR A 257 -8.22 27.37 8.24
C THR A 257 -9.74 27.22 8.32
N ILE A 258 -10.41 27.42 7.19
CA ILE A 258 -11.86 27.27 7.03
C ILE A 258 -12.15 26.06 6.15
N TYR A 259 -13.17 25.31 6.56
CA TYR A 259 -13.70 24.18 5.82
C TYR A 259 -14.99 24.61 5.10
N GLN A 260 -15.09 24.32 3.80
CA GLN A 260 -16.09 24.95 2.93
C GLN A 260 -17.44 24.21 2.86
N VAL A 261 -17.50 22.93 3.23
CA VAL A 261 -18.73 22.14 3.18
C VAL A 261 -19.54 22.42 4.43
N ASN A 262 -20.77 22.90 4.25
CA ASN A 262 -21.68 23.16 5.36
C ASN A 262 -22.37 21.87 5.85
N ILE A 263 -23.06 21.94 7.00
CA ILE A 263 -23.74 20.80 7.63
C ILE A 263 -24.76 20.13 6.70
N ALA A 264 -25.55 20.88 5.94
CA ALA A 264 -26.57 20.31 5.07
C ALA A 264 -25.94 19.51 3.92
N GLU A 265 -24.92 20.08 3.27
CA GLU A 265 -24.17 19.39 2.22
C GLU A 265 -23.45 18.14 2.74
N TYR A 266 -22.92 18.21 3.97
CA TYR A 266 -22.28 17.09 4.62
C TYR A 266 -23.27 15.94 4.86
N VAL A 267 -24.40 16.23 5.50
CA VAL A 267 -25.44 15.25 5.82
C VAL A 267 -26.03 14.63 4.54
N ASP A 268 -26.27 15.41 3.49
CA ASP A 268 -26.79 14.90 2.21
C ASP A 268 -25.84 13.89 1.56
N ALA A 269 -24.53 14.18 1.55
CA ALA A 269 -23.54 13.25 1.02
C ALA A 269 -23.38 11.99 1.90
N MET A 270 -23.44 12.14 3.22
CA MET A 270 -23.47 10.98 4.14
C MET A 270 -24.70 10.11 3.91
N HIS A 271 -25.87 10.69 3.62
CA HIS A 271 -27.07 9.93 3.26
C HIS A 271 -26.93 9.13 1.97
N GLU A 272 -26.17 9.61 0.99
CA GLU A 272 -25.87 8.83 -0.21
C GLU A 272 -25.08 7.58 0.17
N MET A 273 -23.99 7.73 0.93
CA MET A 273 -23.15 6.60 1.35
C MET A 273 -23.87 5.63 2.32
N LEU A 274 -24.74 6.15 3.20
CA LEU A 274 -25.60 5.35 4.06
C LEU A 274 -26.68 4.59 3.28
N ARG A 275 -27.14 5.09 2.12
CA ARG A 275 -28.02 4.30 1.24
C ARG A 275 -27.26 3.21 0.50
N GLU A 276 -25.97 3.44 0.24
CA GLU A 276 -25.14 2.48 -0.46
C GLU A 276 -24.69 1.32 0.41
N GLY A 277 -24.30 1.58 1.65
CA GLY A 277 -23.74 0.53 2.48
C GLY A 277 -22.62 0.92 3.44
N ILE A 278 -22.49 2.15 3.96
CA ILE A 278 -21.63 2.40 5.14
C ILE A 278 -22.30 2.10 6.50
N ALA A 279 -21.61 1.37 7.38
CA ALA A 279 -22.15 0.93 8.67
C ALA A 279 -21.74 1.84 9.83
N ILE A 280 -20.62 2.53 9.66
CA ILE A 280 -20.03 3.42 10.64
C ILE A 280 -19.83 4.78 9.97
N ALA A 281 -20.30 5.84 10.59
CA ALA A 281 -20.27 7.20 10.06
C ALA A 281 -19.76 8.15 11.14
N GLY A 282 -18.93 9.13 10.79
CA GLY A 282 -18.49 10.18 11.72
C GLY A 282 -17.98 11.37 10.95
N GLY A 283 -17.01 12.09 11.49
CA GLY A 283 -16.30 13.14 10.76
C GLY A 283 -14.83 13.23 11.11
N CYS A 284 -14.05 13.89 10.25
CA CYS A 284 -12.64 14.20 10.47
C CYS A 284 -12.46 15.72 10.49
N CYS A 285 -11.38 16.25 9.89
CA CYS A 285 -11.01 17.65 9.97
C CYS A 285 -12.14 18.59 9.55
N GLY A 286 -12.42 19.60 10.39
CA GLY A 286 -13.50 20.57 10.15
C GLY A 286 -14.89 20.18 10.68
N THR A 287 -15.07 18.97 11.20
CA THR A 287 -16.36 18.51 11.74
C THR A 287 -16.44 18.72 13.26
N ASN A 288 -17.32 19.63 13.70
CA ASN A 288 -17.58 19.91 15.12
C ASN A 288 -18.80 19.11 15.63
N PRO A 289 -19.20 19.23 16.92
CA PRO A 289 -20.38 18.55 17.45
C PRO A 289 -21.70 18.84 16.71
N ASP A 290 -21.85 20.01 16.05
CA ASP A 290 -23.08 20.34 15.31
C ASP A 290 -23.24 19.47 14.06
N TYR A 291 -22.15 19.12 13.37
CA TYR A 291 -22.18 18.18 12.24
C TYR A 291 -22.64 16.80 12.70
N ILE A 292 -22.10 16.31 13.82
CA ILE A 292 -22.43 14.99 14.36
C ILE A 292 -23.87 14.95 14.88
N ALA A 293 -24.34 16.02 15.51
CA ALA A 293 -25.73 16.15 15.97
C ALA A 293 -26.70 16.14 14.79
N ALA A 294 -26.42 16.91 13.74
CA ALA A 294 -27.24 16.94 12.54
C ALA A 294 -27.26 15.59 11.82
N LEU A 295 -26.11 14.92 11.70
CA LEU A 295 -26.01 13.58 11.11
C LEU A 295 -26.82 12.57 11.93
N THR A 296 -26.62 12.52 13.25
CA THR A 296 -27.33 11.59 14.13
C THR A 296 -28.85 11.78 14.06
N GLU A 297 -29.31 13.03 14.13
CA GLU A 297 -30.74 13.34 14.05
C GLU A 297 -31.33 13.00 12.69
N SER A 298 -30.57 13.26 11.60
CA SER A 298 -30.98 12.90 10.25
C SER A 298 -31.13 11.39 10.05
N ILE A 299 -30.40 10.58 10.83
CA ILE A 299 -30.43 9.12 10.75
C ILE A 299 -31.66 8.53 11.45
N LYS A 300 -32.11 9.10 12.57
CA LYS A 300 -33.31 8.63 13.30
C LYS A 300 -34.58 8.63 12.46
N SER A 301 -34.66 9.55 11.50
CA SER A 301 -35.86 9.79 10.69
C SER A 301 -35.96 8.94 9.41
N LYS A 302 -34.97 8.07 9.15
CA LYS A 302 -34.90 7.30 7.89
C LYS A 302 -34.49 5.86 8.13
N ASP A 303 -35.12 4.94 7.39
CA ASP A 303 -34.69 3.56 7.32
C ASP A 303 -33.51 3.45 6.34
N TYR A 304 -32.31 3.24 6.87
CA TYR A 304 -31.20 2.73 6.06
C TYR A 304 -31.21 1.22 6.10
N PRO A 305 -30.77 0.53 5.02
CA PRO A 305 -30.45 -0.88 5.15
C PRO A 305 -29.53 -1.01 6.35
N ALA A 306 -29.78 -1.86 7.34
CA ALA A 306 -28.77 -2.10 8.36
C ALA A 306 -27.55 -2.69 7.65
N ILE A 307 -26.42 -1.99 7.70
CA ILE A 307 -25.39 -2.15 6.68
C ILE A 307 -24.37 -3.24 7.05
N SER A 308 -24.13 -4.10 6.05
CA SER A 308 -22.97 -4.96 5.82
C SER A 308 -22.32 -5.57 7.05
N LEU A 309 -23.04 -6.50 7.69
CA LEU A 309 -22.61 -7.89 7.70
C LEU A 309 -23.84 -8.81 7.82
N PHE A 310 -24.04 -9.63 6.79
CA PHE A 310 -25.06 -10.70 6.70
C PHE A 310 -26.53 -10.25 6.81
N ASN A 311 -27.16 -10.05 5.65
CA ASN A 311 -28.60 -10.28 5.50
C ASN A 311 -28.93 -11.67 6.09
N THR A 312 -30.05 -11.78 6.83
CA THR A 312 -30.64 -13.00 7.41
C THR A 312 -30.82 -14.18 6.43
N GLU A 313 -30.57 -13.98 5.14
CA GLU A 313 -30.51 -14.97 4.05
C GLU A 313 -29.08 -15.35 3.58
N ASN A 314 -28.02 -15.10 4.38
CA ASN A 314 -26.66 -15.64 4.17
C ASN A 314 -25.94 -15.23 2.86
N LYS A 315 -26.25 -14.07 2.26
CA LYS A 315 -25.46 -13.54 1.13
C LYS A 315 -24.84 -12.19 1.48
N SER A 316 -23.51 -12.18 1.60
CA SER A 316 -22.72 -10.94 1.57
C SER A 316 -22.97 -10.20 0.26
N ARG A 317 -23.08 -8.86 0.31
CA ARG A 317 -23.09 -8.01 -0.88
C ARG A 317 -21.70 -7.93 -1.54
N ALA A 318 -20.65 -8.26 -0.78
CA ALA A 318 -19.29 -8.29 -1.28
C ALA A 318 -19.14 -9.38 -2.34
N LYS A 319 -18.39 -9.08 -3.39
CA LYS A 319 -17.97 -10.10 -4.34
C LYS A 319 -17.03 -11.08 -3.62
N CYS A 320 -17.46 -12.33 -3.46
CA CYS A 320 -16.59 -13.42 -3.04
C CYS A 320 -15.57 -13.69 -4.16
N LEU A 321 -14.30 -13.33 -3.92
CA LEU A 321 -13.24 -13.41 -4.92
C LEU A 321 -11.99 -14.06 -4.34
N THR A 322 -11.43 -14.99 -5.08
CA THR A 322 -10.04 -15.43 -4.89
C THR A 322 -9.13 -14.36 -5.49
N ALA A 323 -8.43 -13.62 -4.64
CA ALA A 323 -7.60 -12.50 -5.06
C ALA A 323 -6.34 -12.38 -4.20
N VAL A 324 -5.24 -12.02 -4.86
CA VAL A 324 -3.92 -11.79 -4.25
C VAL A 324 -3.40 -10.41 -4.62
N SER A 325 -2.54 -9.85 -3.79
CA SER A 325 -2.13 -8.45 -3.90
C SER A 325 -0.63 -8.26 -3.71
N SER A 326 -0.03 -7.40 -4.52
CA SER A 326 1.17 -6.64 -4.16
C SER A 326 0.75 -5.44 -3.31
N SER A 327 1.68 -4.53 -3.03
CA SER A 327 1.37 -3.29 -2.33
C SER A 327 0.49 -2.33 -3.14
N THR A 328 0.49 -2.43 -4.48
CA THR A 328 -0.18 -1.46 -5.36
C THR A 328 -1.15 -2.09 -6.37
N LYS A 329 -1.25 -3.41 -6.44
CA LYS A 329 -2.12 -4.09 -7.41
C LYS A 329 -2.70 -5.37 -6.84
N THR A 330 -3.99 -5.54 -7.07
CA THR A 330 -4.70 -6.80 -6.82
C THR A 330 -4.95 -7.57 -8.11
N VAL A 331 -4.62 -8.85 -8.11
CA VAL A 331 -4.94 -9.81 -9.17
C VAL A 331 -6.08 -10.68 -8.67
N ILE A 332 -7.22 -10.58 -9.34
CA ILE A 332 -8.40 -11.39 -9.08
C ILE A 332 -8.34 -12.60 -10.01
N LEU A 333 -8.43 -13.80 -9.45
CA LEU A 333 -8.60 -15.05 -10.20
C LEU A 333 -10.09 -15.14 -10.59
N ASP A 334 -10.51 -14.29 -11.53
CA ASP A 334 -11.86 -14.21 -12.08
C ASP A 334 -12.04 -15.21 -13.24
N ASP A 335 -12.76 -14.83 -14.30
CA ASP A 335 -12.94 -15.68 -15.48
C ASP A 335 -11.72 -15.63 -16.42
N ARG A 336 -10.84 -14.63 -16.30
CA ARG A 336 -9.59 -14.52 -17.07
C ARG A 336 -8.53 -15.48 -16.51
N ILE A 337 -7.61 -15.89 -17.38
CA ILE A 337 -6.50 -16.76 -17.02
C ILE A 337 -5.37 -15.93 -16.42
N ARG A 338 -4.95 -16.27 -15.20
CA ARG A 338 -3.91 -15.54 -14.46
C ARG A 338 -2.62 -16.32 -14.42
N VAL A 339 -1.64 -15.93 -15.23
CA VAL A 339 -0.37 -16.66 -15.35
C VAL A 339 0.51 -16.45 -14.11
N ILE A 340 0.98 -17.56 -13.53
CA ILE A 340 1.99 -17.58 -12.47
C ILE A 340 3.34 -17.93 -13.10
N GLY A 341 4.28 -17.00 -13.08
CA GLY A 341 5.62 -17.19 -13.66
C GLY A 341 6.52 -18.09 -12.81
N GLU A 342 7.03 -19.19 -13.38
CA GLU A 342 7.78 -20.25 -12.68
C GLU A 342 9.33 -20.08 -12.67
N ARG A 343 9.86 -18.99 -13.23
CA ARG A 343 11.29 -18.94 -13.56
C ARG A 343 12.19 -18.70 -12.35
N ILE A 344 11.71 -18.08 -11.26
CA ILE A 344 12.48 -17.90 -10.03
C ILE A 344 12.35 -19.17 -9.17
N ASN A 345 12.97 -20.24 -9.67
CA ASN A 345 13.04 -21.53 -9.02
C ASN A 345 14.37 -22.22 -9.41
N PRO A 346 15.28 -22.52 -8.45
CA PRO A 346 16.61 -23.04 -8.72
C PRO A 346 16.61 -24.46 -9.28
N THR A 347 15.49 -25.19 -9.22
CA THR A 347 15.38 -26.57 -9.70
C THR A 347 15.75 -26.66 -11.18
N GLY A 348 16.80 -27.42 -11.49
CA GLY A 348 17.30 -27.58 -12.87
C GLY A 348 17.98 -26.36 -13.50
N LYS A 349 18.08 -25.20 -12.81
CA LYS A 349 18.62 -23.95 -13.37
C LYS A 349 19.98 -23.60 -12.79
N LYS A 350 21.05 -23.93 -13.53
CA LYS A 350 22.45 -23.72 -13.09
C LYS A 350 22.77 -22.26 -12.73
N LEU A 351 22.43 -21.32 -13.60
CA LEU A 351 22.72 -19.89 -13.40
C LEU A 351 22.02 -19.31 -12.17
N LEU A 352 20.75 -19.66 -11.95
CA LEU A 352 20.02 -19.21 -10.77
C LEU A 352 20.60 -19.80 -9.47
N LYS A 353 21.03 -21.07 -9.49
CA LYS A 353 21.73 -21.67 -8.33
C LYS A 353 23.02 -20.93 -8.00
N GLU A 354 23.80 -20.57 -9.02
CA GLU A 354 25.04 -19.80 -8.85
C GLU A 354 24.74 -18.39 -8.30
N ALA A 355 23.72 -17.72 -8.83
CA ALA A 355 23.28 -16.41 -8.34
C ALA A 355 22.83 -16.44 -6.87
N LEU A 356 22.01 -17.42 -6.47
CA LEU A 356 21.58 -17.58 -5.08
C LEU A 356 22.77 -17.82 -4.13
N LYS A 357 23.73 -18.66 -4.53
CA LYS A 357 24.96 -18.91 -3.74
C LYS A 357 25.83 -17.66 -3.62
N ALA A 358 25.90 -16.86 -4.69
CA ALA A 358 26.64 -15.60 -4.71
C ALA A 358 25.89 -14.43 -4.05
N LYS A 359 24.64 -14.63 -3.62
CA LYS A 359 23.71 -13.57 -3.17
C LYS A 359 23.50 -12.47 -4.22
N ASP A 360 23.58 -12.82 -5.51
CA ASP A 360 23.26 -11.92 -6.62
C ASP A 360 21.73 -11.80 -6.77
N LEU A 361 21.15 -10.89 -5.98
CA LEU A 361 19.72 -10.59 -6.01
C LEU A 361 19.30 -9.85 -7.29
N SER A 362 20.25 -9.22 -8.00
CA SER A 362 19.96 -8.57 -9.27
C SER A 362 19.58 -9.58 -10.35
N TYR A 363 20.11 -10.81 -10.31
CA TYR A 363 19.62 -11.88 -11.19
C TYR A 363 18.11 -12.13 -11.00
N LEU A 364 17.64 -12.23 -9.76
CA LEU A 364 16.23 -12.48 -9.42
C LEU A 364 15.33 -11.33 -9.87
N GLU A 365 15.77 -10.09 -9.65
CA GLU A 365 15.07 -8.88 -10.12
C GLU A 365 14.86 -8.89 -11.64
N ASN A 366 15.92 -9.19 -12.40
CA ASN A 366 15.83 -9.25 -13.85
C ASN A 366 14.88 -10.35 -14.32
N GLU A 367 14.88 -11.50 -13.64
CA GLU A 367 13.99 -12.59 -14.00
C GLU A 367 12.52 -12.28 -13.68
N ALA A 368 12.25 -11.59 -12.56
CA ALA A 368 10.91 -11.11 -12.23
C ALA A 368 10.36 -10.22 -13.35
N ILE A 369 11.17 -9.26 -13.81
CA ILE A 369 10.75 -8.26 -14.79
C ILE A 369 10.53 -8.86 -16.16
N LYS A 370 11.43 -9.76 -16.60
CA LYS A 370 11.26 -10.50 -17.85
C LYS A 370 9.94 -11.25 -17.87
N GLN A 371 9.61 -11.92 -16.77
CA GLN A 371 8.37 -12.68 -16.64
C GLN A 371 7.14 -11.77 -16.69
N VAL A 372 7.14 -10.66 -15.93
CA VAL A 372 6.01 -9.71 -15.94
C VAL A 372 5.81 -9.08 -17.33
N LYS A 373 6.90 -8.67 -17.99
CA LYS A 373 6.84 -8.15 -19.37
C LYS A 373 6.33 -9.17 -20.37
N ALA A 374 6.56 -10.46 -20.11
CA ALA A 374 6.06 -11.55 -20.93
C ALA A 374 4.62 -11.97 -20.59
N GLY A 375 3.97 -11.28 -19.63
CA GLY A 375 2.55 -11.48 -19.30
C GLY A 375 2.28 -12.26 -18.01
N ALA A 376 3.29 -12.54 -17.17
CA ALA A 376 3.03 -13.07 -15.84
C ALA A 376 2.33 -12.01 -14.96
N GLU A 377 1.22 -12.40 -14.35
CA GLU A 377 0.46 -11.54 -13.43
C GLU A 377 0.75 -11.86 -11.97
N ILE A 378 1.35 -13.02 -11.70
CA ILE A 378 1.82 -13.46 -10.37
C ILE A 378 3.20 -14.10 -10.58
N LEU A 379 4.11 -13.99 -9.60
CA LEU A 379 5.43 -14.63 -9.67
C LEU A 379 5.62 -15.65 -8.57
N ASP A 380 6.01 -16.88 -8.94
CA ASP A 380 6.46 -17.90 -8.01
C ASP A 380 7.90 -17.62 -7.57
N ILE A 381 8.13 -17.62 -6.25
CA ILE A 381 9.43 -17.37 -5.64
C ILE A 381 9.82 -18.59 -4.82
N ASN A 382 10.69 -19.42 -5.41
CA ASN A 382 11.35 -20.53 -4.75
C ASN A 382 12.85 -20.25 -4.68
N VAL A 383 13.41 -20.28 -3.47
CA VAL A 383 14.86 -20.14 -3.24
C VAL A 383 15.48 -21.37 -2.57
N GLY A 384 14.77 -22.50 -2.59
CA GLY A 384 15.17 -23.74 -1.94
C GLY A 384 16.46 -24.30 -2.53
N LEU A 385 17.55 -24.21 -1.77
CA LEU A 385 18.85 -24.78 -2.14
C LEU A 385 19.56 -25.28 -0.87
N PRO A 386 20.06 -26.53 -0.83
CA PRO A 386 20.66 -27.11 0.38
C PRO A 386 21.84 -26.32 0.96
N ASP A 387 22.57 -25.58 0.13
CA ASP A 387 23.81 -24.91 0.51
C ASP A 387 23.61 -23.46 0.98
N ILE A 388 22.36 -22.99 1.16
CA ILE A 388 22.07 -21.61 1.58
C ILE A 388 21.09 -21.58 2.76
N ASN A 389 21.08 -20.46 3.48
CA ASN A 389 20.03 -20.19 4.45
C ASN A 389 18.76 -19.72 3.70
N GLU A 390 17.81 -20.64 3.53
CA GLU A 390 16.54 -20.38 2.84
C GLU A 390 15.75 -19.25 3.49
N TYR A 391 15.76 -19.16 4.83
CA TYR A 391 15.06 -18.13 5.58
C TYR A 391 15.55 -16.72 5.21
N GLU A 392 16.85 -16.47 5.33
CA GLU A 392 17.44 -15.16 5.01
C GLU A 392 17.30 -14.83 3.52
N MET A 393 17.51 -15.83 2.65
CA MET A 393 17.43 -15.64 1.20
C MET A 393 16.01 -15.35 0.75
N MET A 394 15.00 -16.00 1.32
CA MET A 394 13.59 -15.78 0.97
C MET A 394 13.17 -14.35 1.30
N LEU A 395 13.51 -13.85 2.51
CA LEU A 395 13.22 -12.47 2.90
C LEU A 395 13.91 -11.46 1.99
N ALA A 396 15.18 -11.70 1.64
CA ALA A 396 15.93 -10.86 0.72
C ALA A 396 15.32 -10.87 -0.69
N ALA A 397 14.95 -12.05 -1.20
CA ALA A 397 14.34 -12.24 -2.51
C ALA A 397 12.99 -11.51 -2.61
N ILE A 398 12.09 -11.69 -1.63
CA ILE A 398 10.79 -11.02 -1.61
C ILE A 398 10.96 -9.50 -1.59
N ARG A 399 11.81 -8.97 -0.69
CA ARG A 399 12.06 -7.52 -0.60
C ARG A 399 12.58 -6.94 -1.92
N ARG A 400 13.55 -7.61 -2.55
CA ARG A 400 14.16 -7.12 -3.80
C ARG A 400 13.21 -7.27 -4.99
N VAL A 401 12.54 -8.42 -5.14
CA VAL A 401 11.59 -8.64 -6.25
C VAL A 401 10.40 -7.69 -6.14
N SER A 402 9.78 -7.54 -4.97
CA SER A 402 8.66 -6.59 -4.78
C SER A 402 9.05 -5.13 -5.03
N SER A 403 10.35 -4.79 -4.99
CA SER A 403 10.80 -3.44 -5.32
C SER A 403 10.83 -3.16 -6.82
N VAL A 404 10.94 -4.17 -7.70
CA VAL A 404 11.06 -4.01 -9.16
C VAL A 404 9.77 -4.28 -9.92
N VAL A 405 8.82 -5.02 -9.32
CA VAL A 405 7.56 -5.37 -9.98
C VAL A 405 6.37 -5.05 -9.10
N ASN A 406 5.24 -4.75 -9.73
CA ASN A 406 3.98 -4.44 -9.04
C ASN A 406 3.02 -5.64 -9.00
N VAL A 407 3.45 -6.84 -9.39
CA VAL A 407 2.62 -8.05 -9.38
C VAL A 407 2.70 -8.79 -8.04
N PRO A 408 1.63 -9.48 -7.60
CA PRO A 408 1.65 -10.29 -6.40
C PRO A 408 2.66 -11.46 -6.48
N LEU A 409 3.12 -11.91 -5.31
CA LEU A 409 4.03 -13.05 -5.19
C LEU A 409 3.33 -14.31 -4.67
N GLN A 410 3.79 -15.45 -5.18
CA GLN A 410 3.56 -16.78 -4.64
C GLN A 410 4.83 -17.23 -3.92
N ILE A 411 4.71 -17.48 -2.62
CA ILE A 411 5.82 -17.89 -1.75
C ILE A 411 5.90 -19.42 -1.78
N ASP A 412 6.95 -19.95 -2.41
CA ASP A 412 7.17 -21.39 -2.55
C ASP A 412 8.30 -21.88 -1.63
N SER A 413 7.90 -22.59 -0.57
CA SER A 413 8.81 -23.22 0.39
C SER A 413 8.14 -24.42 1.07
N ALA A 414 8.95 -25.39 1.47
CA ALA A 414 8.52 -26.54 2.26
C ALA A 414 8.67 -26.32 3.78
N ASP A 415 9.37 -25.27 4.22
CA ASP A 415 9.60 -24.97 5.64
C ASP A 415 8.56 -23.96 6.16
N PRO A 416 7.66 -24.36 7.08
CA PRO A 416 6.68 -23.45 7.68
C PRO A 416 7.29 -22.19 8.32
N LYS A 417 8.53 -22.25 8.82
CA LYS A 417 9.21 -21.08 9.39
C LYS A 417 9.58 -20.05 8.33
N VAL A 418 10.02 -20.52 7.16
CA VAL A 418 10.32 -19.66 6.02
C VAL A 418 9.03 -19.04 5.49
N ILE A 419 7.96 -19.85 5.36
CA ILE A 419 6.64 -19.37 4.95
C ILE A 419 6.13 -18.28 5.91
N GLU A 420 6.11 -18.54 7.21
CA GLU A 420 5.60 -17.59 8.21
C GLU A 420 6.36 -16.26 8.16
N ALA A 421 7.69 -16.30 8.10
CA ALA A 421 8.50 -15.09 8.00
C ALA A 421 8.24 -14.33 6.69
N ALA A 422 8.22 -15.03 5.56
CA ALA A 422 7.94 -14.44 4.25
C ALA A 422 6.60 -13.71 4.23
N VAL A 423 5.52 -14.34 4.69
CA VAL A 423 4.19 -13.71 4.65
C VAL A 423 4.01 -12.61 5.71
N ARG A 424 4.76 -12.65 6.82
CA ARG A 424 4.82 -11.54 7.79
C ARG A 424 5.36 -10.28 7.14
N TYR A 425 6.53 -10.37 6.50
CA TYR A 425 7.22 -9.20 5.94
C TYR A 425 6.77 -8.81 4.53
N TYR A 426 6.03 -9.66 3.82
CA TYR A 426 5.54 -9.32 2.48
C TYR A 426 4.54 -8.15 2.53
N ASN A 427 4.77 -7.11 1.73
CA ASN A 427 3.87 -5.97 1.58
C ASN A 427 2.75 -6.28 0.57
N GLY A 428 1.74 -7.03 1.03
CA GLY A 428 0.62 -7.48 0.21
C GLY A 428 -0.04 -8.73 0.78
N LYS A 429 -0.85 -9.38 -0.06
CA LYS A 429 -1.51 -10.68 0.21
C LYS A 429 -0.97 -11.73 -0.76
N PRO A 430 -0.11 -12.66 -0.33
CA PRO A 430 0.53 -13.62 -1.21
C PRO A 430 -0.29 -14.90 -1.40
N ILE A 431 0.16 -15.76 -2.31
CA ILE A 431 -0.22 -17.18 -2.35
C ILE A 431 0.86 -17.97 -1.59
N ILE A 432 0.47 -18.85 -0.66
CA ILE A 432 1.38 -19.85 -0.08
C ILE A 432 1.39 -21.09 -0.97
N ASN A 433 2.55 -21.45 -1.50
CA ASN A 433 2.80 -22.71 -2.19
C ASN A 433 3.70 -23.57 -1.27
N SER A 434 3.14 -24.52 -0.51
CA SER A 434 1.76 -25.01 -0.52
C SER A 434 1.37 -25.71 0.79
N VAL A 435 0.11 -26.13 0.88
CA VAL A 435 -0.39 -27.11 1.85
C VAL A 435 -0.75 -28.41 1.12
N ASN A 436 -0.61 -29.55 1.78
CA ASN A 436 -1.09 -30.84 1.27
C ASN A 436 -2.03 -31.53 2.27
N GLY A 437 -2.66 -32.62 1.84
CA GLY A 437 -3.64 -33.38 2.61
C GLY A 437 -3.09 -34.15 3.80
N LYS A 438 -1.77 -34.14 4.06
CA LYS A 438 -1.22 -34.72 5.28
C LYS A 438 -1.62 -33.88 6.48
N LYS A 439 -2.08 -34.53 7.56
CA LYS A 439 -2.47 -33.86 8.81
C LYS A 439 -1.41 -32.87 9.32
N GLU A 440 -0.14 -33.29 9.36
CA GLU A 440 0.97 -32.45 9.82
C GLU A 440 1.18 -31.18 8.96
N SER A 441 0.97 -31.27 7.64
CA SER A 441 1.09 -30.11 6.75
C SER A 441 -0.01 -29.09 7.05
N MET A 442 -1.26 -29.55 7.16
CA MET A 442 -2.40 -28.69 7.47
C MET A 442 -2.26 -28.03 8.84
N GLU A 443 -1.84 -28.77 9.88
CA GLU A 443 -1.66 -28.26 11.24
C GLU A 443 -0.57 -27.17 11.33
N LYS A 444 0.45 -27.20 10.47
CA LYS A 444 1.50 -26.18 10.44
C LYS A 444 1.16 -24.98 9.54
N VAL A 445 0.51 -25.20 8.41
CA VAL A 445 0.30 -24.16 7.39
C VAL A 445 -1.00 -23.38 7.62
N PHE A 446 -2.11 -24.01 8.03
CA PHE A 446 -3.37 -23.29 8.21
C PHE A 446 -3.37 -22.20 9.28
N PRO A 447 -2.68 -22.34 10.44
CA PRO A 447 -2.52 -21.23 11.36
C PRO A 447 -1.88 -20.00 10.71
N ILE A 448 -0.89 -20.21 9.84
CA ILE A 448 -0.21 -19.13 9.10
C ILE A 448 -1.19 -18.48 8.10
N VAL A 449 -1.89 -19.30 7.30
CA VAL A 449 -2.90 -18.82 6.34
C VAL A 449 -3.99 -17.98 7.03
N LYS A 450 -4.49 -18.45 8.18
CA LYS A 450 -5.52 -17.75 8.96
C LYS A 450 -4.99 -16.43 9.52
N LYS A 451 -3.79 -16.45 10.11
CA LYS A 451 -3.17 -15.29 10.77
C LYS A 451 -2.85 -14.15 9.80
N TYR A 452 -2.31 -14.49 8.61
CA TYR A 452 -1.84 -13.49 7.64
C TYR A 452 -2.79 -13.27 6.47
N GLY A 453 -3.95 -13.92 6.46
CA GLY A 453 -4.97 -13.65 5.46
C GLY A 453 -4.65 -14.13 4.05
N THR A 454 -3.72 -15.07 3.89
CA THR A 454 -3.16 -15.42 2.58
C THR A 454 -4.09 -16.33 1.78
N CYS A 455 -3.87 -16.39 0.46
CA CYS A 455 -4.33 -17.55 -0.31
C CYS A 455 -3.37 -18.73 -0.11
N VAL A 456 -3.81 -19.95 -0.38
CA VAL A 456 -2.98 -21.16 -0.27
C VAL A 456 -3.28 -22.14 -1.40
N ILE A 457 -2.22 -22.72 -1.97
CA ILE A 457 -2.31 -23.84 -2.91
C ILE A 457 -2.47 -25.14 -2.12
N ALA A 458 -3.57 -25.84 -2.38
CA ALA A 458 -3.90 -27.16 -1.85
C ALA A 458 -3.47 -28.24 -2.84
N LEU A 459 -2.31 -28.86 -2.60
CA LEU A 459 -1.85 -30.01 -3.38
C LEU A 459 -2.69 -31.24 -3.01
N THR A 460 -3.22 -31.94 -4.01
CA THR A 460 -3.98 -33.20 -3.81
C THR A 460 -3.09 -34.41 -3.48
N LEU A 461 -2.14 -34.24 -2.56
CA LEU A 461 -1.23 -35.26 -2.03
C LEU A 461 -1.58 -35.55 -0.56
N ASP A 462 -1.42 -36.79 -0.09
CA ASP A 462 -1.63 -37.10 1.33
C ASP A 462 -0.64 -38.10 1.95
N GLU A 463 -1.02 -38.71 3.08
CA GLU A 463 -0.21 -39.70 3.79
C GLU A 463 0.12 -40.94 2.92
N LYS A 464 -0.74 -41.28 1.96
CA LYS A 464 -0.53 -42.40 1.02
C LYS A 464 0.39 -42.04 -0.15
N GLY A 465 0.84 -40.79 -0.23
CA GLY A 465 1.62 -40.29 -1.35
C GLY A 465 0.73 -39.81 -2.50
N LEU A 466 1.25 -39.89 -3.72
CA LEU A 466 0.58 -39.36 -4.92
C LEU A 466 -0.71 -40.14 -5.22
N PRO A 467 -1.83 -39.44 -5.47
CA PRO A 467 -3.09 -40.09 -5.80
C PRO A 467 -3.03 -40.75 -7.16
N LYS A 468 -3.68 -41.90 -7.30
CA LYS A 468 -3.61 -42.71 -8.53
C LYS A 468 -4.62 -42.31 -9.59
N ASN A 469 -5.78 -41.79 -9.17
CA ASN A 469 -6.92 -41.51 -10.03
C ASN A 469 -7.64 -40.22 -9.62
N THR A 470 -8.62 -39.84 -10.43
CA THR A 470 -9.45 -38.65 -10.27
C THR A 470 -10.20 -38.59 -8.94
N ASP A 471 -10.83 -39.69 -8.51
CA ASP A 471 -11.67 -39.72 -7.30
C ASP A 471 -10.84 -39.51 -6.03
N GLU A 472 -9.63 -40.07 -5.99
CA GLU A 472 -8.68 -39.86 -4.89
C GLU A 472 -8.27 -38.37 -4.79
N ARG A 473 -7.96 -37.73 -5.93
CA ARG A 473 -7.61 -36.29 -5.97
C ARG A 473 -8.74 -35.43 -5.41
N LEU A 474 -9.99 -35.71 -5.85
CA LEU A 474 -11.18 -34.99 -5.38
C LEU A 474 -11.43 -35.21 -3.88
N ALA A 475 -11.28 -36.44 -3.39
CA ALA A 475 -11.45 -36.76 -1.97
C ALA A 475 -10.42 -36.01 -1.10
N ILE A 476 -9.17 -35.94 -1.53
CA ILE A 476 -8.13 -35.18 -0.85
C ILE A 476 -8.45 -33.67 -0.86
N ALA A 477 -8.82 -33.11 -2.02
CA ALA A 477 -9.22 -31.70 -2.13
C ALA A 477 -10.36 -31.35 -1.16
N LYS A 478 -11.42 -32.17 -1.13
CA LYS A 478 -12.54 -31.99 -0.19
C LYS A 478 -12.11 -32.06 1.27
N ARG A 479 -11.17 -32.95 1.62
CA ARG A 479 -10.62 -33.03 2.98
C ARG A 479 -9.89 -31.75 3.34
N ILE A 480 -8.98 -31.28 2.49
CA ILE A 480 -8.20 -30.05 2.73
C ILE A 480 -9.14 -28.86 2.92
N ILE A 481 -10.14 -28.70 2.06
CA ILE A 481 -11.12 -27.60 2.14
C ILE A 481 -11.90 -27.65 3.45
N ARG A 482 -12.45 -28.82 3.83
CA ARG A 482 -13.19 -28.96 5.10
C ARG A 482 -12.31 -28.69 6.32
N THR A 483 -11.05 -29.11 6.27
CA THR A 483 -10.11 -28.82 7.35
C THR A 483 -9.81 -27.32 7.41
N ALA A 484 -9.58 -26.65 6.28
CA ALA A 484 -9.39 -25.21 6.23
C ALA A 484 -10.60 -24.43 6.79
N GLU A 485 -11.83 -24.85 6.45
CA GLU A 485 -13.07 -24.27 7.01
C GLU A 485 -13.09 -24.35 8.55
N SER A 486 -12.58 -25.44 9.15
CA SER A 486 -12.47 -25.57 10.61
C SER A 486 -11.48 -24.62 11.28
N TYR A 487 -10.53 -24.04 10.51
CA TYR A 487 -9.63 -22.96 10.94
C TYR A 487 -10.21 -21.57 10.63
N GLY A 488 -11.44 -21.50 10.09
CA GLY A 488 -12.05 -20.25 9.64
C GLY A 488 -11.38 -19.66 8.39
N ILE A 489 -10.87 -20.52 7.50
CA ILE A 489 -10.33 -20.15 6.19
C ILE A 489 -11.41 -20.41 5.15
N ASP A 490 -11.87 -19.34 4.50
CA ASP A 490 -12.91 -19.42 3.48
C ASP A 490 -12.40 -20.09 2.19
N ARG A 491 -13.32 -20.68 1.42
CA ARG A 491 -13.00 -21.41 0.18
C ARG A 491 -12.34 -20.53 -0.87
N GLU A 492 -12.67 -19.25 -0.89
CA GLU A 492 -12.12 -18.24 -1.77
C GLU A 492 -10.60 -18.05 -1.54
N ARG A 493 -10.06 -18.47 -0.40
CA ARG A 493 -8.61 -18.46 -0.12
C ARG A 493 -7.90 -19.75 -0.55
N ILE A 494 -8.61 -20.76 -1.06
CA ILE A 494 -8.04 -22.06 -1.43
C ILE A 494 -8.00 -22.20 -2.95
N ILE A 495 -6.81 -22.50 -3.47
CA ILE A 495 -6.56 -22.80 -4.88
C ILE A 495 -6.11 -24.26 -4.96
N VAL A 496 -6.82 -25.12 -5.68
CA VAL A 496 -6.48 -26.56 -5.72
C VAL A 496 -5.52 -26.85 -6.87
N ASP A 497 -4.40 -27.51 -6.55
CA ASP A 497 -3.54 -28.17 -7.54
C ASP A 497 -3.88 -29.66 -7.61
N CYS A 498 -4.41 -30.07 -8.75
CA CYS A 498 -4.79 -31.45 -9.00
C CYS A 498 -3.59 -32.37 -9.24
N LEU A 499 -2.35 -31.87 -9.23
CA LEU A 499 -1.07 -32.54 -9.45
C LEU A 499 -0.97 -33.24 -10.81
N THR A 500 -0.15 -32.72 -11.73
CA THR A 500 0.13 -33.45 -12.98
C THR A 500 1.30 -34.42 -12.80
N LEU A 501 1.08 -35.70 -13.10
CA LEU A 501 2.16 -36.68 -13.21
C LEU A 501 2.67 -36.79 -14.66
N THR A 502 3.89 -37.29 -14.81
CA THR A 502 4.56 -37.45 -16.11
C THR A 502 3.89 -38.54 -16.93
N VAL A 503 3.40 -38.21 -18.13
CA VAL A 503 2.66 -39.16 -18.99
C VAL A 503 3.52 -40.34 -19.43
N SER A 504 4.84 -40.13 -19.54
CA SER A 504 5.82 -41.19 -19.83
C SER A 504 5.82 -42.31 -18.78
N ALA A 505 5.54 -41.98 -17.51
CA ALA A 505 5.49 -42.94 -16.41
C ALA A 505 4.07 -43.49 -16.17
N GLN A 506 3.04 -42.67 -16.36
CA GLN A 506 1.63 -43.05 -16.20
C GLN A 506 0.80 -42.47 -17.34
N GLN A 507 0.40 -43.33 -18.28
CA GLN A 507 -0.26 -42.90 -19.52
C GLN A 507 -1.59 -42.16 -19.27
N ASP A 508 -2.36 -42.61 -18.29
CA ASP A 508 -3.66 -42.02 -17.96
C ASP A 508 -3.54 -40.68 -17.18
N ALA A 509 -2.34 -40.35 -16.67
CA ALA A 509 -2.15 -39.21 -15.76
C ALA A 509 -2.61 -37.87 -16.34
N GLY A 510 -2.41 -37.65 -17.63
CA GLY A 510 -2.88 -36.44 -18.30
C GLY A 510 -4.40 -36.34 -18.25
N ARG A 511 -5.11 -37.41 -18.60
CA ARG A 511 -6.58 -37.45 -18.61
C ARG A 511 -7.14 -37.35 -17.19
N ASP A 512 -6.60 -38.12 -16.26
CA ASP A 512 -7.04 -38.12 -14.85
C ASP A 512 -6.92 -36.73 -14.23
N THR A 513 -5.86 -35.99 -14.57
CA THR A 513 -5.67 -34.61 -14.10
C THR A 513 -6.75 -33.68 -14.64
N LEU A 514 -7.08 -33.77 -15.92
CA LEU A 514 -8.12 -32.94 -16.54
C LEU A 514 -9.50 -33.25 -15.95
N ASP A 515 -9.82 -34.53 -15.77
CA ASP A 515 -11.09 -34.94 -15.16
C ASP A 515 -11.16 -34.49 -13.69
N ALA A 516 -10.03 -34.48 -12.97
CA ALA A 516 -9.96 -33.97 -11.60
C ALA A 516 -10.20 -32.46 -11.54
N ILE A 517 -9.62 -31.68 -12.45
CA ILE A 517 -9.85 -30.23 -12.55
C ILE A 517 -11.35 -29.96 -12.75
N ARG A 518 -12.01 -30.66 -13.70
CA ARG A 518 -13.44 -30.52 -13.95
C ARG A 518 -14.29 -30.84 -12.71
N LEU A 519 -13.96 -31.93 -12.01
CA LEU A 519 -14.70 -32.33 -10.81
C LEU A 519 -14.49 -31.38 -9.64
N VAL A 520 -13.25 -30.94 -9.39
CA VAL A 520 -12.95 -29.96 -8.33
C VAL A 520 -13.69 -28.64 -8.61
N LYS A 521 -13.69 -28.17 -9.85
CA LYS A 521 -14.45 -26.99 -10.26
C LYS A 521 -15.94 -27.15 -9.96
N LYS A 522 -16.52 -28.27 -10.39
CA LYS A 522 -17.95 -28.55 -10.26
C LYS A 522 -18.39 -28.76 -8.81
N GLU A 523 -17.63 -29.51 -8.03
CA GLU A 523 -18.07 -29.98 -6.71
C GLU A 523 -17.54 -29.16 -5.53
N CYS A 524 -16.38 -28.51 -5.68
CA CYS A 524 -15.78 -27.71 -4.63
C CYS A 524 -16.01 -26.20 -4.83
N GLY A 525 -16.20 -25.74 -6.07
CA GLY A 525 -16.44 -24.33 -6.39
C GLY A 525 -15.23 -23.42 -6.13
N VAL A 526 -14.02 -23.99 -6.13
CA VAL A 526 -12.76 -23.29 -5.87
C VAL A 526 -11.99 -23.00 -7.16
N LYS A 527 -10.94 -22.18 -7.06
CA LYS A 527 -10.01 -21.95 -8.16
C LYS A 527 -8.98 -23.08 -8.27
N THR A 528 -8.42 -23.28 -9.45
CA THR A 528 -7.46 -24.34 -9.73
C THR A 528 -6.17 -23.78 -10.34
N THR A 529 -5.07 -24.43 -9.98
CA THR A 529 -3.73 -24.17 -10.51
C THR A 529 -3.06 -25.48 -10.90
N LEU A 530 -2.00 -25.40 -11.70
CA LEU A 530 -1.28 -26.57 -12.17
C LEU A 530 0.12 -26.17 -12.65
N GLY A 531 1.13 -26.93 -12.22
CA GLY A 531 2.44 -26.96 -12.88
C GLY A 531 2.36 -27.69 -14.21
N VAL A 532 2.05 -26.98 -15.28
CA VAL A 532 1.76 -27.56 -16.62
C VAL A 532 2.97 -28.28 -17.20
N SER A 533 4.18 -27.79 -16.89
CA SER A 533 5.45 -28.30 -17.40
C SER A 533 5.78 -29.73 -16.93
N ASN A 534 5.10 -30.21 -15.88
CA ASN A 534 5.31 -31.54 -15.29
C ASN A 534 4.83 -32.68 -16.19
N VAL A 535 3.85 -32.45 -17.08
CA VAL A 535 3.24 -33.51 -17.92
C VAL A 535 4.25 -34.21 -18.84
N SER A 536 5.29 -33.48 -19.27
CA SER A 536 6.16 -33.88 -20.39
C SER A 536 7.56 -34.35 -19.98
N PHE A 537 7.88 -34.49 -18.68
CA PHE A 537 9.23 -34.95 -18.29
C PHE A 537 9.56 -36.32 -18.91
N GLY A 538 10.77 -36.42 -19.46
CA GLY A 538 11.27 -37.63 -20.12
C GLY A 538 10.80 -37.83 -21.56
N LEU A 539 10.03 -36.90 -22.15
CA LEU A 539 9.56 -36.97 -23.54
C LEU A 539 10.23 -35.91 -24.44
N PRO A 540 10.41 -36.18 -25.75
CA PRO A 540 10.89 -35.20 -26.72
C PRO A 540 9.80 -34.14 -27.01
N GLU A 541 10.19 -33.03 -27.64
CA GLU A 541 9.28 -31.95 -28.05
C GLU A 541 8.34 -31.47 -26.92
N ARG A 542 8.89 -31.32 -25.70
CA ARG A 542 8.15 -30.95 -24.49
C ARG A 542 7.27 -29.71 -24.66
N LYS A 543 7.73 -28.72 -25.44
CA LYS A 543 6.96 -27.51 -25.73
C LYS A 543 5.62 -27.83 -26.41
N LEU A 544 5.62 -28.73 -27.39
CA LEU A 544 4.40 -29.16 -28.07
C LEU A 544 3.45 -29.87 -27.10
N LEU A 545 3.95 -30.82 -26.30
CA LEU A 545 3.13 -31.53 -25.32
C LEU A 545 2.56 -30.58 -24.27
N ASN A 546 3.39 -29.70 -23.71
CA ASN A 546 2.98 -28.75 -22.67
C ASN A 546 1.92 -27.77 -23.18
N ARG A 547 2.07 -27.19 -24.38
CA ARG A 547 1.08 -26.24 -24.92
C ARG A 547 -0.24 -26.93 -25.26
N THR A 548 -0.19 -28.16 -25.78
CA THR A 548 -1.40 -28.94 -26.07
C THR A 548 -2.12 -29.32 -24.78
N PHE A 549 -1.38 -29.78 -23.77
CA PHE A 549 -1.95 -30.08 -22.46
C PHE A 549 -2.49 -28.83 -21.76
N LEU A 550 -1.80 -27.68 -21.88
CA LEU A 550 -2.28 -26.39 -21.39
C LEU A 550 -3.65 -26.05 -21.97
N ALA A 551 -3.82 -26.11 -23.29
CA ALA A 551 -5.12 -25.84 -23.94
C ALA A 551 -6.23 -26.76 -23.39
N MET A 552 -5.93 -28.04 -23.21
CA MET A 552 -6.88 -29.01 -22.63
C MET A 552 -7.19 -28.71 -21.16
N ALA A 553 -6.20 -28.28 -20.37
CA ALA A 553 -6.38 -27.93 -18.97
C ALA A 553 -7.19 -26.64 -18.79
N LEU A 554 -6.97 -25.64 -19.65
CA LEU A 554 -7.76 -24.42 -19.69
C LEU A 554 -9.23 -24.73 -19.98
N GLU A 555 -9.52 -25.61 -20.95
CA GLU A 555 -10.88 -26.09 -21.24
C GLU A 555 -11.49 -26.85 -20.05
N ALA A 556 -10.69 -27.68 -19.37
CA ALA A 556 -11.12 -28.40 -18.18
C ALA A 556 -11.44 -27.45 -17.00
N GLY A 557 -11.00 -26.20 -17.05
CA GLY A 557 -11.27 -25.16 -16.05
C GLY A 557 -10.06 -24.74 -15.22
N LEU A 558 -8.84 -24.83 -15.75
CA LEU A 558 -7.64 -24.27 -15.11
C LEU A 558 -7.71 -22.74 -15.07
N ASP A 559 -7.58 -22.12 -13.89
CA ASP A 559 -7.63 -20.64 -13.75
C ASP A 559 -6.24 -19.99 -13.78
N ALA A 560 -5.27 -20.59 -13.08
CA ALA A 560 -3.96 -19.97 -12.84
C ALA A 560 -2.82 -20.95 -13.13
N PRO A 561 -2.40 -21.11 -14.40
CA PRO A 561 -1.29 -22.01 -14.74
C PRO A 561 0.04 -21.50 -14.17
N ILE A 562 0.81 -22.38 -13.54
CA ILE A 562 2.23 -22.16 -13.21
C ILE A 562 3.03 -22.61 -14.44
N THR A 563 3.65 -21.64 -15.13
CA THR A 563 4.34 -21.88 -16.40
C THR A 563 5.41 -20.83 -16.67
N ASP A 564 6.25 -21.07 -17.67
CA ASP A 564 7.24 -20.11 -18.15
C ASP A 564 6.61 -19.12 -19.14
N PRO A 565 6.40 -17.85 -18.77
CA PRO A 565 5.80 -16.85 -19.65
C PRO A 565 6.71 -16.44 -20.82
N LEU A 566 8.03 -16.72 -20.76
CA LEU A 566 8.96 -16.43 -21.86
C LEU A 566 8.87 -17.45 -22.99
N VAL A 567 8.15 -18.55 -22.78
CA VAL A 567 7.82 -19.49 -23.85
C VAL A 567 6.57 -18.97 -24.56
N PHE A 568 6.78 -18.24 -25.65
CA PHE A 568 5.71 -17.59 -26.41
C PHE A 568 4.58 -18.55 -26.79
N GLU A 569 4.89 -19.82 -27.09
CA GLU A 569 3.87 -20.81 -27.45
C GLU A 569 2.85 -21.06 -26.32
N TYR A 570 3.22 -20.87 -25.06
CA TYR A 570 2.31 -21.01 -23.92
C TYR A 570 1.42 -19.79 -23.79
N MET A 571 1.98 -18.59 -23.92
CA MET A 571 1.21 -17.33 -23.90
C MET A 571 0.25 -17.26 -25.10
N ASP A 572 0.71 -17.67 -26.30
CA ASP A 572 -0.12 -17.77 -27.50
C ASP A 572 -1.34 -18.67 -27.27
N THR A 573 -1.12 -19.81 -26.63
CA THR A 573 -2.19 -20.76 -26.30
C THR A 573 -3.20 -20.13 -25.34
N ILE A 574 -2.74 -19.37 -24.35
CA ILE A 574 -3.61 -18.69 -23.38
C ILE A 574 -4.43 -17.59 -24.07
N HIS A 575 -3.79 -16.70 -24.82
CA HIS A 575 -4.49 -15.63 -25.54
C HIS A 575 -5.51 -16.19 -26.54
N ALA A 576 -5.14 -17.23 -27.29
CA ALA A 576 -6.05 -17.90 -28.21
C ALA A 576 -7.22 -18.57 -27.47
N PHE A 577 -6.96 -19.23 -26.34
CA PHE A 577 -8.01 -19.81 -25.52
C PHE A 577 -8.97 -18.74 -24.99
N GLU A 578 -8.47 -17.62 -24.48
CA GLU A 578 -9.33 -16.54 -23.95
C GLU A 578 -10.22 -15.93 -25.03
N ALA A 579 -9.70 -15.74 -26.24
CA ALA A 579 -10.50 -15.32 -27.39
C ALA A 579 -11.56 -16.35 -27.79
N LEU A 580 -11.16 -17.62 -27.93
CA LEU A 580 -12.05 -18.70 -28.36
C LEU A 580 -13.15 -19.03 -27.33
N SER A 581 -12.86 -18.88 -26.04
CA SER A 581 -13.80 -19.15 -24.94
C SER A 581 -14.70 -17.95 -24.61
N GLY A 582 -14.54 -16.81 -25.30
CA GLY A 582 -15.31 -15.59 -25.05
C GLY A 582 -14.92 -14.83 -23.78
N LYS A 583 -13.77 -15.17 -23.17
CA LYS A 583 -13.21 -14.49 -22.00
C LYS A 583 -12.53 -13.17 -22.37
N ASP A 584 -11.94 -13.09 -23.55
CA ASP A 584 -11.49 -11.86 -24.17
C ASP A 584 -12.64 -11.18 -24.90
N LYS A 585 -13.28 -10.21 -24.22
CA LYS A 585 -14.44 -9.50 -24.74
C LYS A 585 -14.04 -8.71 -25.99
N GLU A 586 -14.79 -8.94 -27.07
CA GLU A 586 -14.54 -8.36 -28.40
C GLU A 586 -13.17 -8.74 -28.99
N SER A 587 -12.48 -9.74 -28.40
CA SER A 587 -11.13 -10.13 -28.79
C SER A 587 -10.11 -8.98 -28.73
N ASN A 588 -10.33 -7.99 -27.84
CA ASN A 588 -9.53 -6.78 -27.76
C ASN A 588 -8.06 -7.09 -27.42
N ASP A 589 -7.81 -7.97 -26.47
CA ASP A 589 -6.44 -8.34 -26.09
C ASP A 589 -5.77 -9.13 -27.21
N TYR A 590 -6.47 -10.08 -27.81
CA TYR A 590 -5.97 -10.87 -28.93
C TYR A 590 -5.60 -9.99 -30.13
N ILE A 591 -6.47 -9.05 -30.51
CA ILE A 591 -6.19 -8.07 -31.58
C ILE A 591 -5.03 -7.16 -31.18
N ARG A 592 -4.94 -6.72 -29.92
CA ARG A 592 -3.81 -5.91 -29.45
C ARG A 592 -2.48 -6.65 -29.57
N TYR A 593 -2.43 -7.94 -29.23
CA TYR A 593 -1.21 -8.74 -29.28
C TYR A 593 -0.81 -9.15 -30.71
N TYR A 594 -1.77 -9.46 -31.59
CA TYR A 594 -1.48 -10.03 -32.92
C TYR A 594 -1.90 -9.17 -34.12
N GLY A 595 -2.69 -8.12 -33.92
CA GLY A 595 -3.28 -7.31 -35.00
C GLY A 595 -2.27 -6.63 -35.91
N GLY A 596 -1.09 -6.26 -35.37
CA GLY A 596 0.02 -5.70 -36.16
C GLY A 596 0.83 -6.72 -36.95
N GLN A 597 0.67 -8.02 -36.70
CA GLN A 597 1.41 -9.07 -37.43
C GLN A 597 0.82 -9.33 -38.83
N ALA A 598 -0.45 -8.97 -39.05
CA ALA A 598 -1.14 -9.16 -40.33
C ALA A 598 -0.62 -8.22 -41.43
N GLU A 599 -0.18 -7.00 -41.10
CA GLU A 599 0.38 -6.06 -42.09
C GLU A 599 1.80 -6.43 -42.55
N GLN A 600 2.60 -7.10 -41.71
CA GLN A 600 3.93 -7.59 -42.07
C GLN A 600 3.90 -8.90 -42.88
N ALA A 601 2.80 -9.66 -42.86
CA ALA A 601 2.70 -10.93 -43.57
C ALA A 601 2.42 -10.78 -45.09
N GLN A 602 2.04 -9.59 -45.58
CA GLN A 602 1.76 -9.35 -47.01
C GLN A 602 2.92 -8.74 -47.81
N THR A 603 4.04 -8.36 -47.17
CA THR A 603 5.23 -7.91 -47.88
C THR A 603 6.46 -8.67 -47.39
N THR A 604 6.96 -9.55 -48.25
CA THR A 604 8.24 -10.27 -48.19
C THR A 604 8.41 -11.34 -47.10
N VAL A 605 8.88 -12.51 -47.54
CA VAL A 605 9.42 -13.60 -46.70
C VAL A 605 10.53 -13.02 -45.82
N PRO A 606 10.38 -12.97 -44.48
CA PRO A 606 11.48 -12.55 -43.63
C PRO A 606 12.37 -13.76 -43.36
N ASP A 607 13.62 -13.62 -43.76
CA ASP A 607 14.72 -14.46 -43.31
C ASP A 607 14.72 -14.48 -41.78
N LYS A 608 14.66 -15.69 -41.19
CA LYS A 608 14.67 -15.90 -39.74
C LYS A 608 16.01 -15.42 -39.18
N LYS A 609 16.10 -14.13 -38.80
CA LYS A 609 17.16 -13.69 -37.89
C LYS A 609 16.90 -14.32 -36.53
N LYS A 610 17.70 -15.34 -36.23
CA LYS A 610 18.03 -15.76 -34.87
C LYS A 610 18.31 -14.49 -34.06
N VAL A 611 17.46 -14.19 -33.09
CA VAL A 611 17.85 -13.34 -31.97
C VAL A 611 18.87 -14.18 -31.20
N SER A 612 20.13 -13.76 -31.30
CA SER A 612 21.24 -14.35 -30.55
C SER A 612 21.00 -14.15 -29.05
N ASP A 613 21.20 -15.24 -28.31
CA ASP A 613 21.17 -15.40 -26.85
C ASP A 613 22.34 -14.70 -26.13
N ASP A 614 22.71 -13.49 -26.56
CA ASP A 614 23.62 -12.63 -25.79
C ASP A 614 22.79 -11.55 -25.09
N ALA A 615 23.04 -11.37 -23.81
CA ALA A 615 22.42 -10.36 -22.97
C ALA A 615 22.47 -8.99 -23.68
N ALA A 616 21.35 -8.57 -24.29
CA ALA A 616 21.20 -7.21 -24.79
C ALA A 616 21.33 -6.28 -23.58
N GLU A 617 22.51 -5.69 -23.46
CA GLU A 617 22.87 -4.83 -22.35
C GLU A 617 21.92 -3.64 -22.34
N LEU A 618 21.24 -3.41 -21.21
CA LEU A 618 20.25 -2.34 -21.10
C LEU A 618 20.98 -0.99 -21.18
N THR A 619 20.44 -0.05 -21.95
CA THR A 619 20.95 1.34 -21.97
C THR A 619 20.77 1.98 -20.60
N LEU A 620 21.62 2.96 -20.24
CA LEU A 620 21.50 3.68 -18.97
C LEU A 620 20.11 4.33 -18.82
N GLU A 621 19.54 4.88 -19.90
CA GLU A 621 18.18 5.40 -19.92
C GLU A 621 17.16 4.35 -19.45
N LYS A 622 17.20 3.14 -20.04
CA LYS A 622 16.28 2.06 -19.69
C LYS A 622 16.52 1.52 -18.28
N ILE A 623 17.76 1.49 -17.83
CA ILE A 623 18.14 1.16 -16.45
C ILE A 623 17.51 2.14 -15.46
N ILE A 624 17.51 3.44 -15.78
CA ILE A 624 16.90 4.49 -14.94
C ILE A 624 15.37 4.36 -14.95
N LEU A 625 14.75 4.24 -16.13
CA LEU A 625 13.30 4.09 -16.28
C LEU A 625 12.75 2.87 -15.52
N GLU A 626 13.52 1.79 -15.44
CA GLU A 626 13.12 0.56 -14.75
C GLU A 626 13.64 0.46 -13.31
N GLY A 627 14.43 1.44 -12.84
CA GLY A 627 14.94 1.51 -11.47
C GLY A 627 15.98 0.45 -11.12
N PHE A 628 16.94 0.16 -12.01
CA PHE A 628 17.97 -0.89 -11.84
C PHE A 628 19.30 -0.38 -11.29
N GLU A 629 19.29 -0.05 -10.00
CA GLU A 629 20.48 0.46 -9.29
C GLU A 629 21.75 -0.39 -9.52
N GLY A 630 21.64 -1.72 -9.43
CA GLY A 630 22.78 -2.64 -9.55
C GLY A 630 23.49 -2.62 -10.92
N ARG A 631 22.87 -2.05 -11.96
CA ARG A 631 23.45 -1.94 -13.31
C ARG A 631 23.85 -0.53 -13.68
N ALA A 632 23.38 0.47 -12.95
CA ALA A 632 23.57 1.87 -13.27
C ALA A 632 25.03 2.30 -13.23
N ALA A 633 25.79 1.85 -12.22
CA ALA A 633 27.22 2.13 -12.12
C ALA A 633 27.99 1.61 -13.35
N SER A 634 27.84 0.33 -13.68
CA SER A 634 28.56 -0.29 -14.81
C SER A 634 28.15 0.32 -16.17
N ALA A 635 26.86 0.61 -16.37
CA ALA A 635 26.39 1.27 -17.59
C ALA A 635 26.95 2.70 -17.73
N THR A 636 27.09 3.41 -16.61
CA THR A 636 27.67 4.75 -16.58
C THR A 636 29.18 4.73 -16.86
N GLU A 637 29.91 3.76 -16.32
CA GLU A 637 31.35 3.56 -16.61
C GLU A 637 31.59 3.32 -18.11
N LYS A 638 30.71 2.57 -18.77
CA LYS A 638 30.81 2.34 -20.22
C LYS A 638 30.61 3.63 -21.01
N LEU A 639 29.60 4.43 -20.67
CA LEU A 639 29.30 5.69 -21.34
C LEU A 639 30.40 6.74 -21.16
N LEU A 640 31.14 6.69 -20.04
CA LEU A 640 32.29 7.57 -19.82
C LEU A 640 33.44 7.38 -20.83
N ASN A 641 33.47 6.24 -21.55
CA ASN A 641 34.44 6.05 -22.64
C ASN A 641 34.07 6.85 -23.91
N GLU A 642 32.82 7.27 -24.05
CA GLU A 642 32.28 7.88 -25.27
C GLU A 642 31.79 9.32 -25.06
N MET A 643 31.39 9.68 -23.84
CA MET A 643 30.77 10.97 -23.51
C MET A 643 31.43 11.63 -22.31
N LYS A 644 31.42 12.96 -22.26
CA LYS A 644 31.85 13.69 -21.06
C LYS A 644 30.84 13.50 -19.93
N PRO A 645 31.29 13.49 -18.65
CA PRO A 645 30.39 13.30 -17.50
C PRO A 645 29.15 14.19 -17.51
N LEU A 646 29.31 15.50 -17.79
CA LEU A 646 28.18 16.45 -17.86
C LEU A 646 27.20 16.12 -18.98
N GLU A 647 27.67 15.62 -20.13
CA GLU A 647 26.79 15.24 -21.24
C GLU A 647 25.95 14.00 -20.91
N ILE A 648 26.48 13.07 -20.12
CA ILE A 648 25.72 11.91 -19.63
C ILE A 648 24.57 12.39 -18.72
N VAL A 649 24.84 13.36 -17.85
CA VAL A 649 23.82 13.95 -16.98
C VAL A 649 22.74 14.65 -17.80
N GLU A 650 23.14 15.55 -18.70
CA GLU A 650 22.22 16.41 -19.46
C GLU A 650 21.43 15.68 -20.54
N LYS A 651 22.04 14.74 -21.26
CA LYS A 651 21.44 14.10 -22.44
C LYS A 651 20.79 12.74 -22.15
N ILE A 652 21.12 12.10 -21.02
CA ILE A 652 20.62 10.75 -20.70
C ILE A 652 19.88 10.75 -19.37
N ILE A 653 20.55 11.13 -18.27
CA ILE A 653 19.99 11.01 -16.93
C ILE A 653 18.78 11.93 -16.73
N ILE A 654 18.91 13.22 -17.05
CA ILE A 654 17.82 14.19 -16.88
C ILE A 654 16.60 13.83 -17.76
N PRO A 655 16.73 13.57 -19.07
CA PRO A 655 15.58 13.17 -19.89
C PRO A 655 14.91 11.88 -19.39
N ALA A 656 15.68 10.90 -18.93
CA ALA A 656 15.11 9.68 -18.34
C ALA A 656 14.28 10.00 -17.09
N LEU A 657 14.82 10.81 -16.17
CA LEU A 657 14.11 11.25 -14.97
C LEU A 657 12.87 12.10 -15.28
N GLU A 658 12.87 12.90 -16.34
CA GLU A 658 11.69 13.63 -16.80
C GLU A 658 10.58 12.68 -17.31
N VAL A 659 10.94 11.61 -18.00
CA VAL A 659 9.98 10.56 -18.40
C VAL A 659 9.41 9.87 -17.17
N VAL A 660 10.24 9.47 -16.20
CA VAL A 660 9.78 8.92 -14.92
C VAL A 660 8.82 9.89 -14.22
N GLY A 661 9.17 11.19 -14.19
CA GLY A 661 8.31 12.23 -13.64
C GLY A 661 6.95 12.35 -14.33
N LYS A 662 6.92 12.26 -15.66
CA LYS A 662 5.67 12.26 -16.45
C LYS A 662 4.83 11.02 -16.17
N GLU A 663 5.45 9.84 -16.11
CA GLU A 663 4.77 8.58 -15.79
C GLU A 663 4.16 8.62 -14.38
N TYR A 664 4.80 9.31 -13.42
CA TYR A 664 4.28 9.54 -12.08
C TYR A 664 3.06 10.46 -12.10
N GLU A 665 3.11 11.57 -12.85
CA GLU A 665 1.99 12.52 -12.97
C GLU A 665 0.74 11.93 -13.62
N VAL A 666 0.91 11.02 -14.58
CA VAL A 666 -0.22 10.32 -15.22
C VAL A 666 -0.67 9.07 -14.43
N GLY A 667 -0.01 8.76 -13.31
CA GLY A 667 -0.37 7.63 -12.43
C GLY A 667 0.04 6.25 -12.94
N ASN A 668 0.94 6.16 -13.93
CA ASN A 668 1.47 4.90 -14.45
C ASN A 668 2.55 4.30 -13.54
N ILE A 669 3.31 5.14 -12.85
CA ILE A 669 4.24 4.73 -11.79
C ILE A 669 3.94 5.46 -10.48
N PHE A 670 4.36 4.88 -9.35
CA PHE A 670 4.08 5.40 -8.01
C PHE A 670 5.33 5.90 -7.30
N LEU A 671 5.14 6.57 -6.15
CA LEU A 671 6.22 7.18 -5.38
C LEU A 671 7.41 6.23 -5.11
N PRO A 672 7.23 4.94 -4.76
CA PRO A 672 8.36 4.01 -4.61
C PRO A 672 9.17 3.81 -5.90
N GLN A 673 8.50 3.73 -7.06
CA GLN A 673 9.16 3.56 -8.36
C GLN A 673 9.88 4.85 -8.80
N LEU A 674 9.29 6.01 -8.51
CA LEU A 674 9.92 7.31 -8.73
C LEU A 674 11.21 7.42 -7.90
N ILE A 675 11.13 7.14 -6.60
CA ILE A 675 12.29 7.18 -5.69
C ILE A 675 13.35 6.16 -6.14
N LYS A 676 12.94 4.95 -6.52
CA LYS A 676 13.87 3.93 -7.00
C LYS A 676 14.61 4.32 -8.27
N SER A 677 13.90 4.91 -9.24
CA SER A 677 14.51 5.43 -10.46
C SER A 677 15.52 6.53 -10.14
N ALA A 678 15.19 7.36 -9.15
CA ALA A 678 16.06 8.40 -8.64
C ALA A 678 17.29 7.83 -7.89
N ASP A 679 17.14 6.80 -7.07
CA ASP A 679 18.25 6.10 -6.38
C ASP A 679 19.18 5.38 -7.36
N THR A 680 18.60 4.84 -8.44
CA THR A 680 19.38 4.27 -9.55
C THR A 680 20.32 5.30 -10.17
N VAL A 681 19.89 6.56 -10.24
CA VAL A 681 20.70 7.68 -10.70
C VAL A 681 21.81 8.04 -9.70
N LYS A 682 21.60 7.87 -8.39
CA LYS A 682 22.64 8.08 -7.36
C LYS A 682 23.87 7.21 -7.58
N ALA A 683 23.68 5.93 -7.94
CA ALA A 683 24.78 5.04 -8.30
C ALA A 683 25.55 5.55 -9.54
N SER A 684 24.85 6.09 -10.53
CA SER A 684 25.46 6.74 -11.70
C SER A 684 26.24 7.99 -11.31
N PHE A 685 25.67 8.87 -10.47
CA PHE A 685 26.36 10.07 -10.00
C PHE A 685 27.59 9.77 -9.15
N ALA A 686 27.62 8.67 -8.40
CA ALA A 686 28.82 8.25 -7.66
C ALA A 686 30.00 8.01 -8.62
N VAL A 687 29.75 7.27 -9.71
CA VAL A 687 30.74 7.02 -10.78
C VAL A 687 31.14 8.32 -11.48
N LEU A 688 30.17 9.15 -11.86
CA LEU A 688 30.44 10.43 -12.53
C LEU A 688 31.25 11.39 -11.65
N LYS A 689 30.98 11.43 -10.34
CA LYS A 689 31.71 12.27 -9.38
C LYS A 689 33.16 11.84 -9.24
N GLU A 690 33.45 10.54 -9.29
CA GLU A 690 34.81 10.02 -9.28
C GLU A 690 35.56 10.39 -10.57
N ALA A 691 34.91 10.23 -11.73
CA ALA A 691 35.45 10.65 -13.03
C ALA A 691 35.62 12.18 -13.17
N MET A 692 34.85 12.97 -12.42
CA MET A 692 34.94 14.45 -12.45
C MET A 692 35.93 15.02 -11.44
N LYS A 693 36.24 14.32 -10.34
CA LYS A 693 37.31 14.71 -9.40
C LYS A 693 38.68 14.76 -10.08
N SER A 694 38.92 13.92 -11.09
CA SER A 694 40.13 13.93 -11.91
C SER A 694 40.17 15.05 -12.96
N THR A 695 39.03 15.70 -13.26
CA THR A 695 38.91 16.77 -14.27
C THR A 695 38.51 18.14 -13.72
N GLY A 696 38.28 18.27 -12.40
CA GLY A 696 38.04 19.56 -11.71
C GLY A 696 36.63 20.15 -11.86
N GLY A 697 35.65 19.39 -12.35
CA GLY A 697 34.26 19.87 -12.51
C GLY A 697 33.38 19.66 -11.28
N MET A 698 32.52 20.63 -10.95
CA MET A 698 31.42 20.43 -9.98
C MET A 698 30.26 19.65 -10.63
N VAL A 699 29.67 18.72 -9.87
CA VAL A 699 28.54 17.88 -10.28
C VAL A 699 27.19 18.53 -9.95
N PHE A 700 27.13 19.41 -8.93
CA PHE A 700 25.86 19.88 -8.38
C PHE A 700 25.37 21.17 -9.04
N TYR A 701 24.09 21.20 -9.43
CA TYR A 701 23.44 22.38 -10.02
C TYR A 701 23.26 23.54 -9.03
N GLY A 702 23.27 23.26 -7.72
CA GLY A 702 23.18 24.27 -6.66
C GLY A 702 22.95 23.66 -5.28
N LYS A 703 23.02 24.50 -4.24
CA LYS A 703 22.65 24.13 -2.86
C LYS A 703 21.26 24.62 -2.51
N VAL A 704 20.45 23.74 -1.90
CA VAL A 704 19.07 24.02 -1.48
C VAL A 704 18.91 23.69 0.00
N ILE A 705 18.37 24.60 0.81
CA ILE A 705 17.90 24.26 2.15
C ILE A 705 16.53 23.61 2.05
N LEU A 706 16.28 22.55 2.80
CA LEU A 706 14.93 22.04 3.05
C LEU A 706 14.66 22.01 4.55
N ALA A 707 13.51 22.54 4.96
CA ALA A 707 13.07 22.55 6.35
C ALA A 707 11.55 22.34 6.45
N THR A 708 11.14 21.49 7.40
CA THR A 708 9.75 21.50 7.86
C THR A 708 9.66 22.59 8.92
N VAL A 709 8.71 23.51 8.74
CA VAL A 709 8.63 24.75 9.54
C VAL A 709 8.45 24.46 11.03
N GLN A 710 8.86 25.42 11.86
CA GLN A 710 8.68 25.34 13.32
C GLN A 710 7.27 24.90 13.70
N GLY A 711 7.18 23.99 14.66
CA GLY A 711 5.96 23.37 15.14
C GLY A 711 5.44 22.21 14.30
N ASP A 712 5.99 21.99 13.09
CA ASP A 712 5.57 20.88 12.26
C ASP A 712 6.59 19.75 12.29
N ILE A 713 6.13 18.59 12.74
CA ILE A 713 6.96 17.39 12.85
C ILE A 713 6.79 16.44 11.66
N HIS A 714 5.96 16.80 10.68
CA HIS A 714 5.71 15.96 9.51
C HIS A 714 6.72 16.30 8.43
N ASP A 715 7.68 15.41 8.23
CA ASP A 715 8.78 15.60 7.30
C ASP A 715 8.73 14.67 6.09
N ILE A 716 7.66 13.89 5.92
CA ILE A 716 7.52 12.98 4.78
C ILE A 716 7.65 13.73 3.45
N GLY A 717 6.85 14.79 3.24
CA GLY A 717 6.91 15.58 2.01
C GLY A 717 8.28 16.20 1.76
N LYS A 718 8.90 16.78 2.81
CA LYS A 718 10.27 17.33 2.76
C LYS A 718 11.30 16.26 2.41
N ASN A 719 11.21 15.08 3.01
CA ASN A 719 12.13 13.96 2.78
C ASN A 719 11.99 13.43 1.35
N ILE A 720 10.78 13.37 0.80
CA ILE A 720 10.57 13.05 -0.62
C ILE A 720 11.27 14.09 -1.50
N VAL A 721 11.03 15.39 -1.26
CA VAL A 721 11.68 16.47 -2.03
C VAL A 721 13.20 16.42 -1.88
N LYS A 722 13.73 16.13 -0.69
CA LYS A 722 15.16 15.92 -0.45
C LYS A 722 15.71 14.82 -1.34
N VAL A 723 15.12 13.63 -1.27
CA VAL A 723 15.56 12.46 -2.03
C VAL A 723 15.53 12.77 -3.53
N LEU A 724 14.46 13.39 -4.02
CA LEU A 724 14.38 13.78 -5.43
C LEU A 724 15.43 14.83 -5.79
N LEU A 725 15.59 15.93 -5.05
CA LEU A 725 16.59 16.95 -5.36
C LEU A 725 18.02 16.39 -5.34
N GLU A 726 18.37 15.59 -4.33
CA GLU A 726 19.67 14.91 -4.27
C GLU A 726 19.90 14.03 -5.51
N ASN A 727 18.87 13.28 -5.92
CA ASN A 727 18.92 12.38 -7.07
C ASN A 727 18.90 13.12 -8.43
N TYR A 728 18.46 14.39 -8.47
CA TYR A 728 18.58 15.26 -9.63
C TYR A 728 19.87 16.09 -9.64
N GLY A 729 20.80 15.81 -8.73
CA GLY A 729 22.11 16.46 -8.70
C GLY A 729 22.12 17.81 -7.97
N TYR A 730 21.27 18.01 -6.98
CA TYR A 730 21.35 19.15 -6.05
C TYR A 730 22.01 18.74 -4.73
N GLU A 731 22.72 19.67 -4.09
CA GLU A 731 23.19 19.48 -2.72
C GLU A 731 22.10 19.99 -1.76
N VAL A 732 21.51 19.09 -0.98
CA VAL A 732 20.43 19.43 -0.05
C VAL A 732 20.97 19.59 1.37
N VAL A 733 20.79 20.78 1.93
CA VAL A 733 21.02 21.07 3.35
C VAL A 733 19.70 20.83 4.07
N ASP A 734 19.53 19.61 4.55
CA ASP A 734 18.34 19.20 5.28
C ASP A 734 18.42 19.64 6.74
N LEU A 735 17.61 20.62 7.13
CA LEU A 735 17.52 21.11 8.51
C LEU A 735 16.58 20.26 9.38
N GLY A 736 15.89 19.29 8.79
CA GLY A 736 14.96 18.41 9.49
C GLY A 736 13.59 19.05 9.67
N LYS A 737 13.01 18.79 10.85
CA LYS A 737 11.64 19.17 11.23
C LYS A 737 11.59 19.94 12.51
N ASP A 738 10.46 20.63 12.72
CA ASP A 738 10.29 21.60 13.80
C ASP A 738 11.47 22.59 13.84
N VAL A 739 11.82 23.13 12.65
CA VAL A 739 13.05 23.92 12.50
C VAL A 739 12.78 25.37 12.93
N PRO A 740 13.53 25.91 13.92
CA PRO A 740 13.42 27.32 14.31
C PRO A 740 13.76 28.27 13.14
N ILE A 741 13.07 29.40 13.09
CA ILE A 741 13.23 30.40 12.02
C ILE A 741 14.68 30.89 11.94
N GLU A 742 15.30 31.12 13.09
CA GLU A 742 16.67 31.61 13.22
C GLU A 742 17.66 30.62 12.59
N THR A 743 17.43 29.32 12.77
CA THR A 743 18.27 28.26 12.20
C THR A 743 18.23 28.29 10.67
N VAL A 744 17.05 28.50 10.07
CA VAL A 744 16.91 28.61 8.61
C VAL A 744 17.67 29.83 8.09
N VAL A 745 17.45 31.00 8.70
CA VAL A 745 18.10 32.26 8.28
C VAL A 745 19.62 32.19 8.45
N GLN A 746 20.10 31.67 9.58
CA GLN A 746 21.52 31.58 9.87
C GLN A 746 22.21 30.61 8.91
N THR A 747 21.62 29.43 8.65
CA THR A 747 22.19 28.47 7.70
C THR A 747 22.20 29.02 6.27
N ALA A 748 21.13 29.71 5.86
CA ALA A 748 21.05 30.31 4.53
C ALA A 748 22.15 31.36 4.31
N ARG A 749 22.45 32.16 5.35
CA ARG A 749 23.54 33.14 5.35
C ARG A 749 24.91 32.47 5.31
N ASP A 750 25.18 31.58 6.26
CA ASP A 750 26.50 30.99 6.48
C ASP A 750 26.96 30.13 5.29
N GLN A 751 26.03 29.48 4.61
CA GLN A 751 26.32 28.63 3.45
C GLN A 751 26.02 29.31 2.10
N ASN A 752 25.67 30.60 2.09
CA ASN A 752 25.33 31.38 0.88
C ASN A 752 24.32 30.65 -0.04
N ILE A 753 23.25 30.15 0.57
CA ILE A 753 22.21 29.35 -0.10
C ILE A 753 21.37 30.25 -1.02
N LYS A 754 20.99 29.73 -2.19
CA LYS A 754 20.20 30.48 -3.19
C LYS A 754 18.73 30.10 -3.24
N MET A 755 18.36 28.94 -2.68
CA MET A 755 16.98 28.48 -2.64
C MET A 755 16.68 27.84 -1.28
N VAL A 756 15.58 28.24 -0.66
CA VAL A 756 15.07 27.69 0.60
C VAL A 756 13.69 27.06 0.35
N GLY A 757 13.58 25.76 0.56
CA GLY A 757 12.33 25.01 0.52
C GLY A 757 11.73 24.85 1.91
N LEU A 758 10.47 25.25 2.06
CA LEU A 758 9.72 25.13 3.32
C LEU A 758 8.53 24.18 3.15
N SER A 759 8.35 23.27 4.11
CA SER A 759 7.23 22.32 4.13
C SER A 759 6.38 22.48 5.39
N ALA A 760 5.07 22.30 5.25
CA ALA A 760 4.11 22.18 6.36
C ALA A 760 3.01 21.18 5.99
N LEU A 761 2.63 20.30 6.91
CA LEU A 761 1.50 19.37 6.75
C LEU A 761 0.32 19.77 7.62
N MET A 762 0.55 20.34 8.80
CA MET A 762 -0.52 20.74 9.70
C MET A 762 -1.04 22.14 9.36
N THR A 763 -2.35 22.31 9.38
CA THR A 763 -2.99 23.62 9.20
C THR A 763 -2.53 24.63 10.26
N THR A 764 -2.22 24.16 11.48
CA THR A 764 -1.70 25.00 12.56
C THR A 764 -0.34 25.63 12.26
N THR A 765 0.52 24.96 11.51
CA THR A 765 1.95 25.33 11.39
C THR A 765 2.25 26.19 10.17
N VAL A 766 1.32 26.29 9.23
CA VAL A 766 1.46 27.06 7.99
C VAL A 766 1.84 28.53 8.24
N VAL A 767 1.35 29.12 9.33
CA VAL A 767 1.65 30.52 9.71
C VAL A 767 3.15 30.73 9.96
N ASN A 768 3.87 29.72 10.43
CA ASN A 768 5.31 29.80 10.67
C ASN A 768 6.11 29.82 9.36
N MET A 769 5.53 29.36 8.24
CA MET A 769 6.10 29.51 6.92
C MET A 769 6.18 30.99 6.50
N GLU A 770 5.11 31.75 6.70
CA GLU A 770 5.08 33.20 6.43
C GLU A 770 6.13 33.93 7.27
N LYS A 771 6.22 33.61 8.56
CA LYS A 771 7.22 34.22 9.46
C LYS A 771 8.64 33.92 8.97
N THR A 772 8.92 32.71 8.53
CA THR A 772 10.23 32.31 7.99
C THR A 772 10.59 33.07 6.72
N ILE A 773 9.65 33.18 5.77
CA ILE A 773 9.85 33.94 4.52
C ILE A 773 10.14 35.42 4.81
N LYS A 774 9.37 36.04 5.72
CA LYS A 774 9.61 37.43 6.16
C LYS A 774 10.98 37.59 6.81
N ALA A 775 11.41 36.65 7.65
CA ALA A 775 12.70 36.70 8.30
C ALA A 775 13.86 36.60 7.29
N LEU A 776 13.77 35.73 6.28
CA LEU A 776 14.74 35.63 5.19
C LEU A 776 14.86 36.93 4.39
N LYS A 777 13.71 37.56 4.08
CA LYS A 777 13.65 38.84 3.37
C LYS A 777 14.22 39.99 4.20
N ASN A 778 13.87 40.08 5.48
CA ASN A 778 14.38 41.10 6.41
C ASN A 778 15.89 40.97 6.66
N ALA A 779 16.44 39.77 6.51
CA ALA A 779 17.87 39.50 6.59
C ALA A 779 18.64 39.85 5.30
N GLU A 780 17.95 40.37 4.26
CA GLU A 780 18.50 40.77 2.96
C GLU A 780 19.31 39.66 2.26
N LEU A 781 18.91 38.40 2.46
CA LEU A 781 19.57 37.26 1.84
C LEU A 781 19.14 37.15 0.37
N ASN A 782 20.12 36.99 -0.53
CA ASN A 782 19.87 36.79 -1.97
C ASN A 782 19.50 35.32 -2.25
N CYS A 783 18.35 34.89 -1.72
CA CYS A 783 17.78 33.56 -1.90
C CYS A 783 16.29 33.64 -2.27
N VAL A 784 15.82 32.71 -3.09
CA VAL A 784 14.40 32.51 -3.39
C VAL A 784 13.80 31.45 -2.46
N THR A 785 12.48 31.51 -2.29
CA THR A 785 11.71 30.59 -1.46
C THR A 785 10.77 29.74 -2.32
N MET A 786 10.79 28.43 -2.09
CA MET A 786 9.77 27.53 -2.63
C MET A 786 9.01 26.90 -1.45
N VAL A 787 7.69 26.79 -1.58
CA VAL A 787 6.83 26.29 -0.50
C VAL A 787 5.93 25.16 -0.98
N GLY A 788 5.68 24.19 -0.12
CA GLY A 788 4.77 23.08 -0.40
C GLY A 788 4.21 22.46 0.89
N GLY A 789 3.28 21.53 0.74
CA GLY A 789 2.57 20.95 1.89
C GLY A 789 1.12 20.61 1.60
N ALA A 790 0.57 19.59 2.25
CA ALA A 790 -0.79 19.09 1.99
C ALA A 790 -1.88 20.15 2.23
N VAL A 791 -1.59 21.12 3.10
CA VAL A 791 -2.50 22.20 3.51
C VAL A 791 -2.24 23.52 2.78
N LEU A 792 -1.23 23.56 1.91
CA LEU A 792 -0.90 24.75 1.13
C LEU A 792 -1.70 24.80 -0.18
N THR A 793 -2.00 26.02 -0.61
CA THR A 793 -2.58 26.31 -1.93
C THR A 793 -1.75 27.38 -2.63
N GLU A 794 -1.84 27.45 -3.97
CA GLU A 794 -1.10 28.45 -4.74
C GLU A 794 -1.46 29.89 -4.34
N SER A 795 -2.74 30.15 -4.07
CA SER A 795 -3.21 31.47 -3.64
C SER A 795 -2.62 31.85 -2.28
N TYR A 796 -2.51 30.88 -1.36
CA TYR A 796 -1.93 31.12 -0.05
C TYR A 796 -0.40 31.32 -0.12
N ALA A 797 0.31 30.51 -0.91
CA ALA A 797 1.74 30.68 -1.15
C ALA A 797 2.09 32.09 -1.65
N LYS A 798 1.28 32.64 -2.58
CA LYS A 798 1.40 34.03 -3.02
C LYS A 798 1.14 35.03 -1.90
N LYS A 799 0.12 34.79 -1.07
CA LYS A 799 -0.24 35.66 0.06
C LYS A 799 0.88 35.79 1.09
N ILE A 800 1.56 34.69 1.42
CA ILE A 800 2.69 34.68 2.36
C ILE A 800 4.01 35.18 1.74
N GLY A 801 3.98 35.53 0.46
CA GLY A 801 5.11 36.10 -0.27
C GLY A 801 6.17 35.07 -0.64
N ALA A 802 5.82 33.80 -0.83
CA ALA A 802 6.73 32.81 -1.39
C ALA A 802 7.00 33.10 -2.88
N ASP A 803 8.20 32.79 -3.36
CA ASP A 803 8.55 33.00 -4.77
C ASP A 803 7.97 31.89 -5.66
N PHE A 804 7.87 30.66 -5.14
CA PHE A 804 7.33 29.50 -5.86
C PHE A 804 6.41 28.65 -4.98
N TYR A 805 5.30 28.20 -5.56
CA TYR A 805 4.44 27.17 -4.98
C TYR A 805 4.73 25.82 -5.66
N CYS A 806 4.99 24.80 -4.87
CA CYS A 806 5.19 23.43 -5.34
C CYS A 806 4.00 22.58 -4.89
N LYS A 807 3.12 22.27 -5.84
CA LYS A 807 1.94 21.42 -5.59
C LYS A 807 2.30 19.98 -5.21
N ASP A 808 3.46 19.51 -5.67
CA ASP A 808 3.99 18.17 -5.42
C ASP A 808 5.53 18.20 -5.43
N ALA A 809 6.15 17.05 -5.11
CA ALA A 809 7.60 16.97 -5.01
C ALA A 809 8.33 17.09 -6.36
N MET A 810 7.68 16.73 -7.47
CA MET A 810 8.25 16.88 -8.81
C MET A 810 8.26 18.35 -9.26
N GLU A 811 7.24 19.12 -8.89
CA GLU A 811 7.21 20.56 -9.13
C GLU A 811 8.36 21.27 -8.40
N ALA A 812 8.72 20.83 -7.20
CA ALA A 812 9.90 21.36 -6.49
C ALA A 812 11.20 21.13 -7.29
N VAL A 813 11.36 19.95 -7.90
CA VAL A 813 12.50 19.66 -8.79
C VAL A 813 12.48 20.54 -10.04
N ARG A 814 11.31 20.76 -10.66
CA ARG A 814 11.18 21.65 -11.82
C ARG A 814 11.48 23.10 -11.47
N VAL A 815 11.03 23.59 -10.32
CA VAL A 815 11.34 24.92 -9.81
C VAL A 815 12.84 25.07 -9.60
N ALA A 816 13.49 24.09 -8.97
CA ALA A 816 14.95 24.08 -8.80
C ALA A 816 15.67 24.11 -10.16
N ASN A 817 15.26 23.25 -11.10
CA ASN A 817 15.82 23.21 -12.46
C ASN A 817 15.69 24.56 -13.17
N ARG A 818 14.48 25.16 -13.18
CA ARG A 818 14.25 26.47 -13.82
C ARG A 818 15.11 27.57 -13.21
N PHE A 819 15.26 27.57 -11.89
CA PHE A 819 16.02 28.59 -11.16
C PHE A 819 17.53 28.46 -11.39
N PHE A 820 18.10 27.26 -11.19
CA PHE A 820 19.55 27.06 -11.28
C PHE A 820 20.08 26.95 -12.72
N LYS A 821 19.27 26.51 -13.69
CA LYS A 821 19.65 26.45 -15.11
C LYS A 821 19.39 27.75 -15.87
N GLY A 822 18.74 28.73 -15.25
CA GLY A 822 18.53 30.07 -15.84
C GLY A 822 17.42 30.11 -16.90
N GLU A 823 16.44 29.21 -16.86
CA GLU A 823 15.34 29.16 -17.84
C GLU A 823 14.26 30.24 -17.61
N ASN A 824 14.36 31.08 -16.57
CA ASN A 824 13.42 32.18 -16.33
C ASN A 824 13.96 33.54 -16.80
N LYS A 825 13.76 33.83 -18.09
CA LYS A 825 13.40 35.16 -18.59
C LYS A 825 12.17 35.05 -19.52
N ALA A 826 11.01 34.70 -18.96
CA ALA A 826 9.68 35.13 -19.44
C ALA A 826 8.58 34.39 -18.66
N HIS A 827 7.98 35.04 -17.65
CA HIS A 827 6.56 35.40 -17.63
C HIS A 827 6.23 36.21 -16.38
#